data_AF-A0A8H4RS87-F1
#
_entry.id   AF-A0A8H4RS87-F1
#
_cell.length_a   1.000
_cell.length_b   1.000
_cell.length_c   1.000
_cell.angle_alpha   90.00
_cell.angle_beta   90.00
_cell.angle_gamma   90.00
#
_symmetry.space_group_name_H-M   'P 1'
#
loop_
_entity.id
_entity.type
_entity.pdbx_description
1 polymer ?
#
loop_
_entity_poly.entity_id
_entity_poly.type
_entity_poly.pdbx_seq_one_letter_code
_entity_poly.pdbx_strand_id
1 'polypeptide(L)'
;MPSTCPDLDAPNTLWNFCPNVDAAYLFAILFASTTIAHFTQAIVHKKVYSWVIVVSGLAQTIAYIFRIISINNPSSLGPYAAWFVLILIAPVFTNAYVYMIMGRMVWNYITEAKIYKVTAWRMGTYFVILDIVALLIQVYGAASASGNNIPTDQILQGLHIYMGGVGFQQAFIVLFFVFAIKFHRTLLSQNPLSISSKPANSPFPLLYTIYVVLVLITTRIIFRLAEYAQGLNSSVPNHEAFQYCLDSLPMFIALVLLNVVHPGRVMSGKETDIPGRKQRKAQGLRGKMETRRDPDIPLTRTQRSAIRSKKPIKHNATLRHVKCDEERPSCLKCSSTGRKCDGYDPSTNPNVTTGSSSPTDLIRSPSTGVTGLFASDNEHRSFCFFVQNTAPQLTGFDADGFWDGMVLQATHHEPAIRHAIIALGSLHERFVGNQGLISRSDHDGFALRQYNTAIKCLVKPFSRPGRQAMDVCLISSILFACFETMQGNYGPAIAHMQSGGKILCEIEYDEQSKQHQHEVLRAAKVPYVPMDTLEDILMRLDFQVTQMIGKHNYSIYERSMRTRPRQNIPSIFSSLSEARESFIFNWHNASYALKVITRLEAEEFHAAFAAWQKSAIPMLDQWTQGFENFIEARGDTLTDSEKRGIAVLRLQKNAAFISVHLTRMHPRSYDDQTVWDGFFPIFEETVQIAGEIIDSISSDQPWFCLDMQINGPLYQVVSRCRDPPLRRKAIQLLKNTPRLEGIWHSFLVAKVAERVVQIEEDGLGDVTCASDIPDWARISDVQPIFHPNWRRATLYYSRWGSMNDVVRKSVKEVMEW
;
A
#
# COMPACT_ATOMS: atom_id res chain seq x y z
N MET A 1 68.96 -23.82 16.14
CA MET A 1 68.66 -25.19 16.60
C MET A 1 67.25 -25.49 16.15
N PRO A 2 66.97 -26.59 15.42
CA PRO A 2 65.60 -26.91 15.08
C PRO A 2 64.90 -27.30 16.37
N SER A 3 64.03 -26.43 16.87
CA SER A 3 63.14 -26.76 17.97
C SER A 3 62.25 -27.90 17.49
N THR A 4 62.57 -29.13 17.92
CA THR A 4 61.70 -30.30 17.84
C THR A 4 60.31 -29.89 18.30
N CYS A 5 59.32 -29.95 17.42
CA CYS A 5 57.95 -29.59 17.72
C CYS A 5 57.31 -30.74 18.50
N PRO A 6 57.10 -30.64 19.83
CA PRO A 6 56.62 -31.76 20.65
C PRO A 6 55.25 -32.27 20.18
N ASP A 7 54.47 -31.41 19.52
CA ASP A 7 53.10 -31.67 19.07
C ASP A 7 53.02 -32.47 17.77
N LEU A 8 54.08 -32.45 16.94
CA LEU A 8 54.19 -33.27 15.73
C LEU A 8 54.73 -34.67 16.04
N ASP A 9 55.47 -34.81 17.14
CA ASP A 9 56.06 -36.07 17.60
C ASP A 9 55.05 -36.92 18.42
N ALA A 10 53.86 -36.38 18.71
CA ALA A 10 52.79 -37.06 19.45
C ALA A 10 52.05 -38.10 18.57
N PRO A 11 51.85 -39.34 19.05
CA PRO A 11 51.12 -40.36 18.29
C PRO A 11 49.66 -39.93 18.06
N ASN A 12 49.18 -40.08 16.81
CA ASN A 12 47.84 -39.70 16.36
C ASN A 12 47.53 -38.19 16.50
N THR A 13 48.54 -37.32 16.33
CA THR A 13 48.32 -35.87 16.25
C THR A 13 47.40 -35.49 15.09
N LEU A 14 46.51 -34.52 15.32
CA LEU A 14 45.59 -33.97 14.32
C LEU A 14 46.17 -32.76 13.56
N TRP A 15 47.38 -32.32 13.92
CA TRP A 15 48.05 -31.16 13.33
C TRP A 15 49.03 -31.56 12.23
N ASN A 16 48.95 -30.88 11.08
CA ASN A 16 49.85 -31.12 9.94
C ASN A 16 51.10 -30.20 9.94
N PHE A 17 51.19 -29.28 10.90
CA PHE A 17 52.26 -28.30 11.08
C PHE A 17 52.44 -28.01 12.57
N CYS A 18 53.54 -27.35 12.95
CA CYS A 18 53.79 -26.96 14.35
C CYS A 18 52.97 -25.71 14.72
N PRO A 19 51.96 -25.81 15.61
CA PRO A 19 51.06 -24.70 15.90
C PRO A 19 51.69 -23.69 16.87
N ASN A 20 51.47 -22.39 16.63
CA ASN A 20 51.95 -21.31 17.49
C ASN A 20 50.93 -20.98 18.60
N VAL A 21 51.24 -21.40 19.83
CA VAL A 21 50.42 -21.16 21.01
C VAL A 21 50.33 -19.68 21.39
N ASP A 22 51.43 -18.92 21.28
CA ASP A 22 51.47 -17.50 21.64
C ASP A 22 50.53 -16.67 20.75
N ALA A 23 50.50 -16.97 19.44
CA ALA A 23 49.56 -16.38 18.50
C ALA A 23 48.11 -16.72 18.86
N ALA A 24 47.83 -17.95 19.33
CA ALA A 24 46.50 -18.35 19.75
C ALA A 24 46.05 -17.58 21.02
N TYR A 25 46.94 -17.39 21.99
CA TYR A 25 46.68 -16.54 23.17
C TYR A 25 46.41 -15.07 22.78
N LEU A 26 47.22 -14.51 21.88
CA LEU A 26 47.04 -13.15 21.40
C LEU A 26 45.64 -12.95 20.80
N PHE A 27 45.24 -13.80 19.86
CA PHE A 27 43.92 -13.70 19.25
C PHE A 27 42.78 -13.97 20.24
N ALA A 28 42.95 -14.88 21.20
CA ALA A 28 41.97 -15.09 22.28
C ALA A 28 41.73 -13.81 23.09
N ILE A 29 42.80 -13.10 23.49
CA ILE A 29 42.73 -11.85 24.26
C ILE A 29 42.12 -10.72 23.41
N LEU A 30 42.52 -10.62 22.15
CA LEU A 30 41.98 -9.64 21.20
C LEU A 30 40.47 -9.84 20.97
N PHE A 31 40.01 -11.08 20.78
CA PHE A 31 38.58 -11.37 20.65
C PHE A 31 37.81 -11.19 21.97
N ALA A 32 38.40 -11.55 23.12
CA ALA A 32 37.77 -11.33 24.42
C ALA A 32 37.56 -9.83 24.70
N SER A 33 38.60 -9.01 24.49
CA SER A 33 38.54 -7.56 24.74
C SER A 33 37.51 -6.86 23.84
N THR A 34 37.48 -7.17 22.54
CA THR A 34 36.50 -6.60 21.60
C THR A 34 35.07 -7.07 21.93
N THR A 35 34.91 -8.30 22.45
CA THR A 35 33.61 -8.84 22.89
C THR A 35 33.08 -8.13 24.13
N ILE A 36 33.94 -7.85 25.11
CA ILE A 36 33.58 -7.08 26.32
C ILE A 36 33.13 -5.67 25.94
N ALA A 37 33.80 -5.04 24.96
CA ALA A 37 33.38 -3.75 24.44
C ALA A 37 31.97 -3.81 23.80
N HIS A 38 31.71 -4.78 22.93
CA HIS A 38 30.39 -4.98 22.31
C HIS A 38 29.29 -5.28 23.35
N PHE A 39 29.61 -6.09 24.36
CA PHE A 39 28.68 -6.39 25.47
C PHE A 39 28.30 -5.12 26.24
N THR A 40 29.30 -4.31 26.58
CA THR A 40 29.10 -3.03 27.25
C THR A 40 28.26 -2.08 26.38
N GLN A 41 28.58 -1.97 25.08
CA GLN A 41 27.83 -1.16 24.13
C GLN A 41 26.38 -1.63 23.94
N ALA A 42 26.13 -2.95 23.92
CA ALA A 42 24.80 -3.52 23.80
C ALA A 42 23.89 -3.13 24.98
N ILE A 43 24.45 -3.13 26.21
CA ILE A 43 23.75 -2.69 27.42
C ILE A 43 23.51 -1.17 27.39
N VAL A 44 24.53 -0.38 27.08
CA VAL A 44 24.47 1.09 27.08
C VAL A 44 23.46 1.61 26.05
N HIS A 45 23.51 1.10 24.81
CA HIS A 45 22.64 1.57 23.74
C HIS A 45 21.24 0.93 23.74
N LYS A 46 21.01 -0.11 24.55
CA LYS A 46 19.71 -0.82 24.69
C LYS A 46 19.14 -1.32 23.35
N LYS A 47 20.01 -1.71 22.41
CA LYS A 47 19.65 -2.21 21.09
C LYS A 47 19.74 -3.73 21.06
N VAL A 48 18.59 -4.40 21.09
CA VAL A 48 18.49 -5.88 21.21
C VAL A 48 19.23 -6.64 20.11
N TYR A 49 19.34 -6.09 18.90
CA TYR A 49 20.05 -6.76 17.80
C TYR A 49 21.57 -6.79 17.97
N SER A 50 22.14 -5.97 18.86
CA SER A 50 23.59 -5.96 19.15
C SER A 50 24.05 -7.21 19.91
N TRP A 51 23.12 -7.98 20.50
CA TRP A 51 23.46 -9.29 21.07
C TRP A 51 24.01 -10.27 20.03
N VAL A 52 23.67 -10.11 18.75
CA VAL A 52 24.17 -10.98 17.67
C VAL A 52 25.69 -10.84 17.50
N ILE A 53 26.23 -9.62 17.56
CA ILE A 53 27.67 -9.41 17.41
C ILE A 53 28.45 -9.86 18.67
N VAL A 54 27.82 -9.77 19.85
CA VAL A 54 28.36 -10.33 21.09
C VAL A 54 28.49 -11.85 20.98
N VAL A 55 27.47 -12.55 20.45
CA VAL A 55 27.54 -14.00 20.21
C VAL A 55 28.65 -14.33 19.21
N SER A 56 28.85 -13.51 18.17
CA SER A 56 29.97 -13.70 17.24
C SER A 56 31.33 -13.59 17.94
N GLY A 57 31.54 -12.55 18.75
CA GLY A 57 32.78 -12.35 19.49
C GLY A 57 33.04 -13.45 20.53
N LEU A 58 32.00 -13.89 21.24
CA LEU A 58 32.07 -15.03 22.16
C LEU A 58 32.46 -16.31 21.42
N ALA A 59 31.82 -16.60 20.29
CA ALA A 59 32.13 -17.79 19.49
C ALA A 59 33.58 -17.77 18.98
N GLN A 60 34.10 -16.61 18.56
CA GLN A 60 35.52 -16.46 18.15
C GLN A 60 36.48 -16.63 19.33
N THR A 61 36.14 -16.07 20.50
CA THR A 61 36.94 -16.24 21.73
C THR A 61 37.00 -17.71 22.14
N ILE A 62 35.84 -18.38 22.17
CA ILE A 62 35.74 -19.80 22.53
C ILE A 62 36.46 -20.68 21.51
N ALA A 63 36.39 -20.36 20.21
CA ALA A 63 37.15 -21.06 19.18
C ALA A 63 38.66 -21.05 19.49
N TYR A 64 39.21 -19.90 19.86
CA TYR A 64 40.61 -19.77 20.20
C TYR A 64 41.00 -20.42 21.54
N ILE A 65 40.09 -20.46 22.51
CA ILE A 65 40.28 -21.27 23.73
C ILE A 65 40.38 -22.76 23.38
N PHE A 66 39.48 -23.29 22.54
CA PHE A 66 39.57 -24.67 22.06
C PHE A 66 40.82 -24.92 21.23
N ARG A 67 41.29 -23.94 20.46
CA ARG A 67 42.59 -24.02 19.76
C ARG A 67 43.72 -24.24 20.75
N ILE A 68 43.83 -23.42 21.80
CA ILE A 68 44.87 -23.56 22.83
C ILE A 68 44.78 -24.95 23.50
N ILE A 69 43.58 -25.40 23.85
CA ILE A 69 43.38 -26.73 24.46
C ILE A 69 43.81 -27.86 23.49
N SER A 70 43.51 -27.71 22.20
CA SER A 70 43.87 -28.70 21.16
C SER A 70 45.35 -28.70 20.81
N ILE A 71 46.08 -27.60 21.04
CA ILE A 71 47.54 -27.58 20.91
C ILE A 71 48.16 -28.31 22.10
N ASN A 72 47.67 -28.03 23.32
CA ASN A 72 48.16 -28.71 24.53
C ASN A 72 47.73 -30.19 24.62
N ASN A 73 46.77 -30.63 23.81
CA ASN A 73 46.27 -32.02 23.76
C ASN A 73 46.12 -32.49 22.29
N PRO A 74 47.23 -32.71 21.57
CA PRO A 74 47.25 -32.88 20.11
C PRO A 74 46.51 -34.14 19.61
N SER A 75 46.38 -35.17 20.45
CA SER A 75 45.68 -36.43 20.10
C SER A 75 44.16 -36.39 20.37
N SER A 76 43.61 -35.29 20.89
CA SER A 76 42.20 -35.18 21.26
C SER A 76 41.34 -34.59 20.13
N LEU A 77 40.48 -35.42 19.52
CA LEU A 77 39.56 -34.99 18.45
C LEU A 77 38.53 -33.96 18.90
N GLY A 78 38.06 -34.05 20.15
CA GLY A 78 36.99 -33.18 20.66
C GLY A 78 37.34 -31.68 20.58
N PRO A 79 38.42 -31.21 21.24
CA PRO A 79 38.86 -29.83 21.20
C PRO A 79 39.19 -29.33 19.79
N TYR A 80 39.85 -30.15 18.97
CA TYR A 80 40.19 -29.82 17.59
C TYR A 80 38.93 -29.63 16.72
N ALA A 81 37.99 -30.58 16.79
CA ALA A 81 36.71 -30.49 16.09
C ALA A 81 35.87 -29.29 16.58
N ALA A 82 35.87 -29.00 17.89
CA ALA A 82 35.18 -27.85 18.45
C ALA A 82 35.77 -26.53 17.92
N TRP A 83 37.10 -26.38 17.88
CA TRP A 83 37.75 -25.24 17.25
C TRP A 83 37.37 -25.10 15.77
N PHE A 84 37.46 -26.18 15.01
CA PHE A 84 37.18 -26.20 13.57
C PHE A 84 35.71 -25.84 13.27
N VAL A 85 34.76 -26.35 14.05
CA VAL A 85 33.34 -26.01 13.89
C VAL A 85 33.05 -24.57 14.31
N LEU A 86 33.60 -24.12 15.45
CA LEU A 86 33.35 -22.78 15.95
C LEU A 86 33.95 -21.70 15.04
N ILE A 87 35.13 -21.94 14.45
CA ILE A 87 35.72 -20.98 13.51
C ILE A 87 34.89 -20.85 12.23
N LEU A 88 34.15 -21.89 11.80
CA LEU A 88 33.19 -21.81 10.69
C LEU A 88 31.90 -21.08 11.07
N ILE A 89 31.38 -21.32 12.28
CA ILE A 89 30.09 -20.77 12.74
C ILE A 89 30.22 -19.28 13.12
N ALA A 90 31.30 -18.88 13.77
CA ALA A 90 31.38 -17.57 14.40
C ALA A 90 31.21 -16.37 13.43
N PRO A 91 31.78 -16.37 12.21
CA PRO A 91 31.59 -15.30 11.21
C PRO A 91 30.16 -15.16 10.70
N VAL A 92 29.36 -16.23 10.72
CA VAL A 92 27.95 -16.20 10.29
C VAL A 92 27.15 -15.18 11.12
N PHE A 93 27.47 -15.08 12.41
CA PHE A 93 26.88 -14.07 13.28
C PHE A 93 27.34 -12.64 12.95
N THR A 94 28.60 -12.46 12.53
CA THR A 94 29.09 -11.14 12.06
C THR A 94 28.34 -10.72 10.78
N ASN A 95 28.18 -11.63 9.81
CA ASN A 95 27.39 -11.37 8.59
C ASN A 95 25.94 -11.03 8.91
N ALA A 96 25.31 -11.84 9.76
CA ALA A 96 23.93 -11.62 10.20
C ALA A 96 23.75 -10.23 10.82
N TYR A 97 24.70 -9.80 11.64
CA TYR A 97 24.67 -8.47 12.24
C TYR A 97 24.76 -7.35 11.19
N VAL A 98 25.65 -7.47 10.20
CA VAL A 98 25.76 -6.51 9.09
C VAL A 98 24.47 -6.43 8.27
N TYR A 99 23.85 -7.56 7.94
CA TYR A 99 22.56 -7.60 7.24
C TYR A 99 21.44 -6.93 8.04
N MET A 100 21.43 -7.13 9.36
CA MET A 100 20.46 -6.53 10.27
C MET A 100 20.64 -5.02 10.43
N ILE A 101 21.89 -4.52 10.44
CA ILE A 101 22.19 -3.09 10.46
C ILE A 101 21.71 -2.45 9.16
N MET A 102 22.06 -3.01 8.00
CA MET A 102 21.66 -2.45 6.71
C MET A 102 20.13 -2.37 6.59
N GLY A 103 19.38 -3.42 6.95
CA GLY A 103 17.91 -3.37 6.96
C GLY A 103 17.37 -2.24 7.83
N ARG A 104 18.01 -1.93 8.96
CA ARG A 104 17.69 -0.78 9.81
C ARG A 104 18.11 0.54 9.23
N MET A 105 19.20 0.61 8.47
CA MET A 105 19.57 1.84 7.73
C MET A 105 18.56 2.13 6.61
N VAL A 106 18.08 1.11 5.89
CA VAL A 106 16.98 1.27 4.93
C VAL A 106 15.72 1.77 5.63
N TRP A 107 15.45 1.29 6.84
CA TRP A 107 14.39 1.86 7.68
C TRP A 107 14.73 3.32 8.09
N ASN A 108 15.88 3.62 8.65
CA ASN A 108 16.09 4.95 9.21
C ASN A 108 16.39 6.04 8.19
N TYR A 109 16.74 5.71 6.94
CA TYR A 109 17.15 6.71 5.96
C TYR A 109 16.33 6.71 4.65
N ILE A 110 15.76 5.58 4.20
CA ILE A 110 14.92 5.57 2.97
C ILE A 110 13.44 5.77 3.28
N THR A 111 12.79 6.76 2.68
CA THR A 111 11.37 7.10 2.93
C THR A 111 10.43 5.91 2.71
N GLU A 112 10.59 5.17 1.61
CA GLU A 112 9.72 4.04 1.27
C GLU A 112 10.01 2.74 2.04
N ALA A 113 11.08 2.71 2.87
CA ALA A 113 11.53 1.51 3.59
C ALA A 113 11.76 0.27 2.70
N LYS A 114 12.08 0.49 1.43
CA LYS A 114 12.26 -0.55 0.40
C LYS A 114 13.45 -0.21 -0.47
N ILE A 115 14.14 -1.24 -0.94
CA ILE A 115 15.17 -1.15 -1.97
C ILE A 115 14.90 -2.24 -2.99
N TYR A 116 14.87 -1.88 -4.27
CA TYR A 116 14.30 -2.71 -5.33
C TYR A 116 12.89 -3.17 -4.93
N LYS A 117 12.67 -4.46 -4.71
CA LYS A 117 11.38 -5.04 -4.28
C LYS A 117 11.41 -5.59 -2.85
N VAL A 118 12.52 -5.41 -2.12
CA VAL A 118 12.73 -5.98 -0.78
C VAL A 118 12.49 -4.91 0.29
N THR A 119 11.61 -5.21 1.25
CA THR A 119 11.36 -4.32 2.39
C THR A 119 12.48 -4.40 3.43
N ALA A 120 12.75 -3.29 4.12
CA ALA A 120 13.78 -3.13 5.15
C ALA A 120 13.86 -4.29 6.16
N TRP A 121 12.71 -4.79 6.60
CA TRP A 121 12.63 -5.88 7.59
C TRP A 121 12.70 -7.29 7.02
N ARG A 122 12.53 -7.46 5.70
CA ARG A 122 12.71 -8.76 5.02
C ARG A 122 14.16 -8.95 4.62
N MET A 123 14.88 -7.86 4.36
CA MET A 123 16.28 -7.84 3.95
C MET A 123 17.15 -8.66 4.91
N GLY A 124 17.21 -8.30 6.19
CA GLY A 124 18.00 -9.06 7.18
C GLY A 124 17.55 -10.53 7.31
N THR A 125 16.25 -10.82 7.18
CA THR A 125 15.74 -12.19 7.29
C THR A 125 16.19 -13.07 6.12
N TYR A 126 16.13 -12.58 4.88
CA TYR A 126 16.48 -13.38 3.71
C TYR A 126 17.96 -13.75 3.70
N PHE A 127 18.85 -12.76 3.88
CA PHE A 127 20.29 -13.02 3.85
C PHE A 127 20.77 -13.87 5.04
N VAL A 128 20.16 -13.75 6.23
CA VAL A 128 20.47 -14.64 7.36
C VAL A 128 20.03 -16.08 7.09
N ILE A 129 18.86 -16.31 6.48
CA ILE A 129 18.40 -17.67 6.14
C ILE A 129 19.35 -18.29 5.10
N LEU A 130 19.78 -17.52 4.10
CA LEU A 130 20.71 -17.98 3.08
C LEU A 130 22.08 -18.35 3.68
N ASP A 131 22.62 -17.55 4.60
CA ASP A 131 23.86 -17.87 5.31
C ASP A 131 23.72 -19.11 6.21
N ILE A 132 22.57 -19.31 6.86
CA ILE A 132 22.30 -20.54 7.64
C ILE A 132 22.28 -21.76 6.73
N VAL A 133 21.64 -21.67 5.55
CA VAL A 133 21.64 -22.76 4.57
C VAL A 133 23.06 -23.04 4.09
N ALA A 134 23.84 -22.01 3.79
CA ALA A 134 25.25 -22.15 3.42
C ALA A 134 26.07 -22.84 4.51
N LEU A 135 25.88 -22.43 5.78
CA LEU A 135 26.53 -23.04 6.93
C LEU A 135 26.15 -24.52 7.09
N LEU A 136 24.88 -24.88 6.91
CA LEU A 136 24.46 -26.29 7.00
C LEU A 136 25.11 -27.14 5.92
N ILE A 137 25.25 -26.61 4.69
CA ILE A 137 25.98 -27.28 3.60
C ILE A 137 27.46 -27.43 3.96
N GLN A 138 28.09 -26.39 4.51
CA GLN A 138 29.50 -26.42 4.94
C GLN A 138 29.74 -27.43 6.06
N VAL A 139 28.92 -27.41 7.11
CA VAL A 139 29.03 -28.34 8.24
C VAL A 139 28.80 -29.78 7.78
N TYR A 140 27.82 -30.01 6.90
CA TYR A 140 27.57 -31.33 6.32
C TYR A 140 28.75 -31.81 5.47
N GLY A 141 29.26 -30.97 4.57
CA GLY A 141 30.44 -31.28 3.75
C GLY A 141 31.67 -31.59 4.61
N ALA A 142 31.96 -30.75 5.60
CA ALA A 142 33.07 -30.96 6.53
C ALA A 142 32.93 -32.24 7.37
N ALA A 143 31.73 -32.52 7.89
CA ALA A 143 31.45 -33.74 8.65
C ALA A 143 31.58 -34.99 7.77
N SER A 144 31.12 -34.93 6.51
CA SER A 144 31.25 -36.05 5.56
C SER A 144 32.70 -36.31 5.13
N ALA A 145 33.58 -35.29 5.24
CA ALA A 145 35.01 -35.40 5.00
C ALA A 145 35.80 -35.83 6.25
N SER A 146 35.15 -36.01 7.41
CA SER A 146 35.80 -36.26 8.71
C SER A 146 35.41 -37.62 9.28
N GLY A 147 36.36 -38.55 9.33
CA GLY A 147 36.21 -39.85 9.99
C GLY A 147 37.38 -40.79 9.72
N ASN A 148 37.54 -41.82 10.56
CA ASN A 148 38.65 -42.76 10.45
C ASN A 148 38.39 -43.77 9.31
N ASN A 149 39.39 -44.00 8.46
CA ASN A 149 39.36 -44.97 7.33
C ASN A 149 38.35 -44.69 6.20
N ILE A 150 38.08 -43.41 5.89
CA ILE A 150 37.22 -43.02 4.77
C ILE A 150 38.00 -43.06 3.44
N PRO A 151 37.47 -43.63 2.35
CA PRO A 151 38.10 -43.59 1.02
C PRO A 151 38.37 -42.15 0.53
N THR A 152 39.49 -41.94 -0.15
CA THR A 152 39.91 -40.62 -0.67
C THR A 152 38.82 -39.93 -1.50
N ASP A 153 38.06 -40.68 -2.29
CA ASP A 153 36.96 -40.16 -3.11
C ASP A 153 35.82 -39.56 -2.28
N GLN A 154 35.50 -40.15 -1.12
CA GLN A 154 34.47 -39.64 -0.22
C GLN A 154 34.94 -38.37 0.50
N ILE A 155 36.23 -38.28 0.84
CA ILE A 155 36.83 -37.05 1.41
C ILE A 155 36.76 -35.91 0.38
N LEU A 156 37.13 -36.16 -0.86
CA LEU A 156 37.04 -35.18 -1.96
C LEU A 156 35.59 -34.74 -2.21
N GLN A 157 34.64 -35.67 -2.19
CA GLN A 157 33.22 -35.35 -2.30
C GLN A 157 32.75 -34.43 -1.16
N GLY A 158 33.13 -34.73 0.09
CA GLY A 158 32.81 -33.88 1.24
C GLY A 158 33.43 -32.48 1.14
N LEU A 159 34.69 -32.38 0.67
CA LEU A 159 35.35 -31.10 0.41
C LEU A 159 34.65 -30.29 -0.70
N HIS A 160 34.22 -30.92 -1.79
CA HIS A 160 33.46 -30.24 -2.84
C HIS A 160 32.11 -29.72 -2.34
N ILE A 161 31.41 -30.49 -1.49
CA ILE A 161 30.16 -30.03 -0.86
C ILE A 161 30.43 -28.83 0.07
N TYR A 162 31.49 -28.91 0.88
CA TYR A 162 31.93 -27.80 1.72
C TYR A 162 32.23 -26.53 0.89
N MET A 163 33.03 -26.67 -0.17
CA MET A 163 33.35 -25.57 -1.10
C MET A 163 32.11 -25.01 -1.79
N GLY A 164 31.14 -25.87 -2.14
CA GLY A 164 29.85 -25.45 -2.68
C GLY A 164 29.09 -24.55 -1.71
N GLY A 165 29.10 -24.88 -0.41
CA GLY A 165 28.55 -24.04 0.64
C GLY A 165 29.28 -22.70 0.79
N VAL A 166 30.62 -22.68 0.70
CA VAL A 166 31.44 -21.44 0.74
C VAL A 166 31.16 -20.56 -0.47
N GLY A 167 31.12 -21.13 -1.68
CA GLY A 167 30.80 -20.41 -2.92
C GLY A 167 29.37 -19.86 -2.93
N PHE A 168 28.41 -20.65 -2.43
CA PHE A 168 27.02 -20.21 -2.25
C PHE A 168 26.93 -19.01 -1.32
N GLN A 169 27.64 -19.03 -0.19
CA GLN A 169 27.73 -17.87 0.73
C GLN A 169 28.31 -16.63 0.03
N GLN A 170 29.40 -16.78 -0.73
CA GLN A 170 30.03 -15.67 -1.44
C GLN A 170 29.08 -15.01 -2.46
N ALA A 171 28.31 -15.81 -3.19
CA ALA A 171 27.37 -15.30 -4.19
C ALA A 171 26.34 -14.34 -3.57
N PHE A 172 25.79 -14.66 -2.40
CA PHE A 172 24.82 -13.77 -1.74
C PHE A 172 25.45 -12.58 -1.03
N ILE A 173 26.72 -12.66 -0.63
CA ILE A 173 27.46 -11.49 -0.14
C ILE A 173 27.69 -10.49 -1.28
N VAL A 174 28.06 -10.96 -2.46
CA VAL A 174 28.16 -10.12 -3.66
C VAL A 174 26.80 -9.51 -4.00
N LEU A 175 25.72 -10.31 -3.96
CA LEU A 175 24.37 -9.79 -4.15
C LEU A 175 24.04 -8.70 -3.11
N PHE A 176 24.37 -8.92 -1.83
CA PHE A 176 24.14 -7.95 -0.77
C PHE A 176 24.95 -6.66 -0.98
N PHE A 177 26.16 -6.75 -1.52
CA PHE A 177 26.97 -5.59 -1.90
C PHE A 177 26.27 -4.73 -2.97
N VAL A 178 25.60 -5.36 -3.95
CA VAL A 178 24.77 -4.65 -4.94
C VAL A 178 23.60 -3.91 -4.28
N PHE A 179 22.96 -4.51 -3.26
CA PHE A 179 21.94 -3.82 -2.47
C PHE A 179 22.52 -2.63 -1.68
N ALA A 180 23.73 -2.76 -1.13
CA ALA A 180 24.43 -1.69 -0.43
C ALA A 180 24.74 -0.50 -1.36
N ILE A 181 25.22 -0.76 -2.58
CA ILE A 181 25.44 0.27 -3.61
C ILE A 181 24.13 0.96 -3.98
N LYS A 182 23.04 0.20 -4.16
CA LYS A 182 21.73 0.80 -4.48
C LYS A 182 21.23 1.68 -3.32
N PHE A 183 21.40 1.25 -2.07
CA PHE A 183 21.11 2.09 -0.91
C PHE A 183 21.91 3.39 -0.96
N HIS A 184 23.22 3.32 -1.18
CA HIS A 184 24.11 4.47 -1.28
C HIS A 184 23.66 5.45 -2.39
N ARG A 185 23.41 4.96 -3.60
CA ARG A 185 22.93 5.80 -4.71
C ARG A 185 21.57 6.44 -4.40
N THR A 186 20.67 5.69 -3.78
CA THR A 186 19.34 6.20 -3.41
C THR A 186 19.46 7.28 -2.34
N LEU A 187 20.35 7.09 -1.37
CA LEU A 187 20.62 8.06 -0.31
C LEU A 187 21.17 9.39 -0.88
N LEU A 188 22.07 9.32 -1.86
CA LEU A 188 22.60 10.52 -2.54
C LEU A 188 21.55 11.21 -3.42
N SER A 189 20.62 10.46 -4.01
CA SER A 189 19.55 11.02 -4.86
C SER A 189 18.42 11.73 -4.09
N GLN A 190 18.24 11.44 -2.79
CA GLN A 190 17.10 11.94 -1.99
C GLN A 190 17.34 13.30 -1.29
N ASN A 191 18.13 14.20 -1.89
CA ASN A 191 18.51 15.55 -1.43
C ASN A 191 19.53 15.64 -0.27
N PRO A 192 20.67 16.35 -0.44
CA PRO A 192 21.70 16.55 0.60
C PRO A 192 21.31 17.48 1.76
N LEU A 193 20.24 18.29 1.62
CA LEU A 193 19.89 19.35 2.59
C LEU A 193 19.25 18.83 3.89
N SER A 194 18.59 17.66 3.91
CA SER A 194 17.97 17.10 5.12
C SER A 194 18.90 16.25 5.99
N ILE A 195 20.09 15.92 5.49
CA ILE A 195 21.12 15.16 6.23
C ILE A 195 21.85 16.08 7.22
N SER A 196 21.75 17.41 7.03
CA SER A 196 22.53 18.44 7.71
C SER A 196 21.86 19.11 8.92
N SER A 197 20.75 18.58 9.46
CA SER A 197 20.11 19.19 10.64
C SER A 197 20.71 18.73 11.98
N LYS A 198 21.44 17.61 12.02
CA LYS A 198 22.25 17.18 13.19
C LYS A 198 23.49 16.39 12.74
N PRO A 199 24.73 16.91 12.87
CA PRO A 199 25.95 16.24 12.39
C PRO A 199 26.21 14.86 13.04
N ALA A 200 25.67 14.61 14.24
CA ALA A 200 25.83 13.35 14.97
C ALA A 200 25.08 12.13 14.38
N ASN A 201 24.10 12.32 13.49
CA ASN A 201 23.24 11.24 12.96
C ASN A 201 23.49 10.92 11.48
N SER A 202 24.65 11.31 10.94
CA SER A 202 25.03 11.06 9.55
C SER A 202 25.08 9.55 9.25
N PRO A 203 24.41 9.06 8.20
CA PRO A 203 24.41 7.64 7.83
C PRO A 203 25.75 7.16 7.24
N PHE A 204 26.60 8.07 6.75
CA PHE A 204 27.77 7.73 5.94
C PHE A 204 28.89 6.99 6.68
N PRO A 205 29.30 7.36 7.92
CA PRO A 205 30.33 6.63 8.65
C PRO A 205 29.98 5.14 8.82
N LEU A 206 28.72 4.85 9.19
CA LEU A 206 28.25 3.48 9.34
C LEU A 206 28.19 2.73 8.00
N LEU A 207 27.80 3.41 6.92
CA LEU A 207 27.77 2.82 5.58
C LEU A 207 29.18 2.45 5.08
N TYR A 208 30.17 3.33 5.28
CA TYR A 208 31.56 3.05 4.92
C TYR A 208 32.15 1.93 5.78
N THR A 209 31.84 1.89 7.08
CA THR A 209 32.20 0.76 7.93
C THR A 209 31.63 -0.55 7.40
N ILE A 210 30.37 -0.58 6.96
CA ILE A 210 29.75 -1.77 6.36
C ILE A 210 30.50 -2.20 5.09
N TYR A 211 30.91 -1.27 4.22
CA TYR A 211 31.69 -1.63 3.02
C TYR A 211 33.02 -2.28 3.38
N VAL A 212 33.78 -1.70 4.31
CA VAL A 212 35.06 -2.27 4.75
C VAL A 212 34.86 -3.66 5.36
N VAL A 213 33.84 -3.82 6.22
CA VAL A 213 33.51 -5.11 6.83
C VAL A 213 33.12 -6.15 5.77
N LEU A 214 32.32 -5.80 4.76
CA LEU A 214 31.96 -6.71 3.66
C LEU A 214 33.18 -7.17 2.85
N VAL A 215 34.15 -6.28 2.63
CA VAL A 215 35.41 -6.63 1.97
C VAL A 215 36.22 -7.59 2.84
N LEU A 216 36.34 -7.35 4.15
CA LEU A 216 37.05 -8.24 5.08
C LEU A 216 36.41 -9.64 5.16
N ILE A 217 35.08 -9.71 5.18
CA ILE A 217 34.33 -10.98 5.11
C ILE A 217 34.58 -11.68 3.77
N THR A 218 34.55 -10.94 2.66
CA THR A 218 34.81 -11.48 1.32
C THR A 218 36.22 -12.06 1.23
N THR A 219 37.23 -11.36 1.73
CA THR A 219 38.62 -11.85 1.77
C THR A 219 38.72 -13.18 2.48
N ARG A 220 38.07 -13.30 3.65
CA ARG A 220 38.00 -14.54 4.41
C ARG A 220 37.35 -15.68 3.62
N ILE A 221 36.21 -15.41 2.97
CA ILE A 221 35.47 -16.44 2.22
C ILE A 221 36.24 -16.90 0.98
N ILE A 222 36.90 -15.97 0.29
CA ILE A 222 37.80 -16.30 -0.83
C ILE A 222 38.96 -17.16 -0.34
N PHE A 223 39.58 -16.81 0.80
CA PHE A 223 40.61 -17.64 1.41
C PHE A 223 40.08 -19.05 1.74
N ARG A 224 38.89 -19.16 2.34
CA ARG A 224 38.25 -20.44 2.68
C ARG A 224 37.89 -21.28 1.46
N LEU A 225 37.62 -20.65 0.32
CA LEU A 225 37.42 -21.33 -0.95
C LEU A 225 38.76 -21.80 -1.54
N ALA A 226 39.80 -20.96 -1.47
CA ALA A 226 41.14 -21.26 -1.96
C ALA A 226 41.84 -22.36 -1.14
N GLU A 227 41.54 -22.46 0.15
CA GLU A 227 42.09 -23.45 1.10
C GLU A 227 42.05 -24.89 0.55
N TYR A 228 40.95 -25.26 -0.12
CA TYR A 228 40.75 -26.60 -0.70
C TYR A 228 40.50 -26.60 -2.21
N ALA A 229 40.78 -25.49 -2.91
CA ALA A 229 40.52 -25.37 -4.35
C ALA A 229 41.28 -26.40 -5.21
N GLN A 230 42.45 -26.85 -4.73
CA GLN A 230 43.26 -27.89 -5.37
C GLN A 230 43.03 -29.29 -4.75
N GLY A 231 41.94 -29.47 -4.00
CA GLY A 231 41.66 -30.69 -3.26
C GLY A 231 42.73 -30.99 -2.21
N LEU A 232 43.17 -32.24 -2.15
CA LEU A 232 44.20 -32.71 -1.20
C LEU A 232 45.62 -32.22 -1.53
N ASN A 233 45.84 -31.61 -2.71
CA ASN A 233 47.14 -31.09 -3.13
C ASN A 233 47.39 -29.64 -2.72
N SER A 234 46.45 -29.00 -2.02
CA SER A 234 46.60 -27.62 -1.58
C SER A 234 47.66 -27.49 -0.47
N SER A 235 48.65 -26.62 -0.66
CA SER A 235 49.68 -26.31 0.34
C SER A 235 49.25 -25.24 1.36
N VAL A 236 48.06 -24.66 1.17
CA VAL A 236 47.52 -23.56 1.99
C VAL A 236 47.20 -23.99 3.44
N PRO A 237 46.56 -25.16 3.70
CA PRO A 237 46.28 -25.62 5.07
C PRO A 237 47.54 -25.94 5.89
N ASN A 238 48.70 -26.09 5.25
CA ASN A 238 49.96 -26.44 5.90
C ASN A 238 50.71 -25.22 6.48
N HIS A 239 50.20 -24.00 6.24
CA HIS A 239 50.83 -22.76 6.68
C HIS A 239 49.90 -21.96 7.59
N GLU A 240 50.18 -22.01 8.89
CA GLU A 240 49.37 -21.35 9.93
C GLU A 240 49.21 -19.84 9.73
N ALA A 241 50.24 -19.19 9.16
CA ALA A 241 50.26 -17.74 8.94
C ALA A 241 49.08 -17.26 8.07
N PHE A 242 48.68 -18.03 7.06
CA PHE A 242 47.54 -17.66 6.22
C PHE A 242 46.23 -17.70 6.98
N GLN A 243 46.05 -18.67 7.88
CA GLN A 243 44.87 -18.71 8.73
C GLN A 243 44.79 -17.46 9.63
N TYR A 244 45.88 -17.08 10.30
CA TYR A 244 45.84 -15.88 11.12
C TYR A 244 45.61 -14.59 10.31
N CYS A 245 46.31 -14.43 9.18
CA CYS A 245 46.29 -13.19 8.41
C CYS A 245 45.04 -13.03 7.52
N LEU A 246 44.52 -14.12 6.96
CA LEU A 246 43.43 -14.10 5.97
C LEU A 246 42.09 -14.61 6.53
N ASP A 247 42.09 -15.26 7.69
CA ASP A 247 40.85 -15.71 8.34
C ASP A 247 40.53 -14.91 9.61
N SER A 248 41.47 -14.85 10.55
CA SER A 248 41.22 -14.31 11.90
C SER A 248 41.41 -12.80 11.99
N LEU A 249 42.48 -12.27 11.40
CA LEU A 249 42.75 -10.83 11.40
C LEU A 249 41.62 -10.03 10.72
N PRO A 250 41.06 -10.43 9.56
CA PRO A 250 39.94 -9.71 8.96
C PRO A 250 38.69 -9.69 9.86
N MET A 251 38.42 -10.77 10.60
CA MET A 251 37.29 -10.82 11.53
C MET A 251 37.50 -10.03 12.80
N PHE A 252 38.73 -10.02 13.31
CA PHE A 252 39.10 -9.13 14.40
C PHE A 252 38.92 -7.66 14.01
N ILE A 253 39.46 -7.24 12.85
CA ILE A 253 39.31 -5.87 12.34
C ILE A 253 37.83 -5.53 12.14
N ALA A 254 37.03 -6.45 11.59
CA ALA A 254 35.59 -6.23 11.43
C ALA A 254 34.88 -5.97 12.77
N LEU A 255 35.18 -6.76 13.81
CA LEU A 255 34.64 -6.55 15.16
C LEU A 255 35.06 -5.21 15.76
N VAL A 256 36.33 -4.81 15.57
CA VAL A 256 36.86 -3.52 16.05
C VAL A 256 36.18 -2.35 15.33
N LEU A 257 36.03 -2.41 14.01
CA LEU A 257 35.37 -1.37 13.23
C LEU A 257 33.92 -1.16 13.67
N LEU A 258 33.19 -2.25 13.93
CA LEU A 258 31.82 -2.21 14.44
C LEU A 258 31.72 -1.73 15.91
N ASN A 259 32.80 -1.88 16.68
CA ASN A 259 32.93 -1.30 18.03
C ASN A 259 33.14 0.22 17.98
N VAL A 260 33.98 0.69 17.04
CA VAL A 260 34.26 2.12 16.85
C VAL A 260 33.02 2.84 16.32
N VAL A 261 32.43 2.32 15.25
CA VAL A 261 31.24 2.89 14.60
C VAL A 261 30.00 2.07 14.96
N HIS A 262 29.62 2.16 16.24
CA HIS A 262 28.47 1.40 16.75
C HIS A 262 27.13 1.96 16.19
N PRO A 263 26.22 1.12 15.66
CA PRO A 263 24.96 1.57 15.06
C PRO A 263 24.04 2.30 16.06
N GLY A 264 24.17 2.00 17.35
CA GLY A 264 23.45 2.70 18.43
C GLY A 264 23.88 4.16 18.64
N ARG A 265 25.06 4.57 18.14
CA ARG A 265 25.51 5.97 18.12
C ARG A 265 24.90 6.73 16.94
N VAL A 266 24.87 6.11 15.77
CA VAL A 266 24.40 6.73 14.51
C VAL A 266 22.87 6.77 14.43
N MET A 267 22.17 5.74 14.89
CA MET A 267 20.70 5.64 14.87
C MET A 267 20.12 5.70 16.29
N SER A 268 20.41 6.79 17.00
CA SER A 268 19.96 7.02 18.38
C SER A 268 18.44 7.26 18.45
N GLY A 269 17.74 6.61 19.39
CA GLY A 269 16.28 6.75 19.60
C GLY A 269 15.50 5.42 19.68
N LYS A 270 14.30 5.42 20.30
CA LYS A 270 13.41 4.23 20.37
C LYS A 270 12.65 3.97 19.07
N GLU A 271 12.45 5.00 18.25
CA GLU A 271 11.71 4.93 16.98
C GLU A 271 12.56 4.44 15.80
N THR A 272 13.88 4.31 16.02
CA THR A 272 14.83 3.85 15.00
C THR A 272 14.87 2.33 14.86
N ASP A 273 14.19 1.60 15.74
CA ASP A 273 14.07 0.15 15.64
C ASP A 273 12.91 -0.25 14.73
N ILE A 274 13.13 -1.29 13.91
CA ILE A 274 12.09 -1.85 13.06
C ILE A 274 10.97 -2.42 13.94
N PRO A 275 9.69 -2.02 13.76
CA PRO A 275 8.59 -2.46 14.60
C PRO A 275 8.35 -3.97 14.54
N GLY A 276 7.84 -4.54 15.63
CA GLY A 276 7.57 -5.99 15.74
C GLY A 276 6.56 -6.47 14.69
N ARG A 277 6.48 -7.79 14.41
CA ARG A 277 5.57 -8.34 13.37
C ARG A 277 4.10 -7.98 13.62
N LYS A 278 3.67 -7.96 14.88
CA LYS A 278 2.31 -7.54 15.28
C LYS A 278 2.08 -6.04 15.05
N GLN A 279 3.05 -5.20 15.40
CA GLN A 279 3.02 -3.75 15.16
C GLN A 279 3.05 -3.43 13.66
N ARG A 280 3.85 -4.13 12.85
CA ARG A 280 3.87 -4.00 11.38
C ARG A 280 2.53 -4.39 10.73
N LYS A 281 1.85 -5.41 11.26
CA LYS A 281 0.50 -5.77 10.82
C LYS A 281 -0.55 -4.73 11.25
N ALA A 282 -0.33 -4.03 12.36
CA ALA A 282 -1.23 -2.99 12.86
C ALA A 282 -0.99 -1.61 12.23
N GLN A 283 0.26 -1.25 11.90
CA GLN A 283 0.69 0.07 11.41
C GLN A 283 0.87 0.15 9.87
N GLY A 284 1.00 -0.99 9.19
CA GLY A 284 1.38 -1.04 7.77
C GLY A 284 2.76 -0.40 7.49
N LEU A 285 3.17 -0.30 6.22
CA LEU A 285 4.38 0.46 5.82
C LEU A 285 4.25 1.97 6.07
N ARG A 286 3.03 2.47 6.32
CA ARG A 286 2.63 3.87 6.30
C ARG A 286 2.98 4.63 7.59
N GLY A 287 3.00 3.95 8.75
CA GLY A 287 3.30 4.57 10.05
C GLY A 287 4.71 5.17 10.20
N LYS A 288 5.61 4.86 9.26
CA LYS A 288 6.97 5.43 9.21
C LYS A 288 7.03 6.83 8.61
N MET A 289 6.10 7.18 7.71
CA MET A 289 6.01 8.51 7.11
C MET A 289 5.40 9.54 8.08
N GLU A 290 4.60 9.07 9.06
CA GLU A 290 3.97 9.90 10.11
C GLU A 290 4.95 10.25 11.24
N THR A 291 5.82 9.32 11.65
CA THR A 291 6.76 9.51 12.78
C THR A 291 7.93 10.47 12.48
N ARG A 292 8.23 10.79 11.21
CA ARG A 292 9.32 11.70 10.85
C ARG A 292 8.98 13.20 10.89
N ARG A 293 7.73 13.59 11.18
CA ARG A 293 7.30 15.00 11.21
C ARG A 293 6.92 15.47 12.62
N ASP A 294 7.92 15.56 13.51
CA ASP A 294 8.11 16.57 14.59
C ASP A 294 8.97 15.99 15.75
N PRO A 295 10.16 16.56 16.08
CA PRO A 295 10.87 16.22 17.32
C PRO A 295 10.49 17.07 18.54
N ASP A 296 9.72 18.15 18.39
CA ASP A 296 9.59 19.18 19.44
C ASP A 296 8.18 19.26 20.05
N ILE A 297 7.72 18.17 20.68
CA ILE A 297 6.62 18.25 21.67
C ILE A 297 6.93 17.29 22.83
N PRO A 298 7.00 17.77 24.09
CA PRO A 298 7.20 16.91 25.24
C PRO A 298 5.94 16.05 25.47
N LEU A 299 6.10 14.72 25.43
CA LEU A 299 5.06 13.77 25.82
C LEU A 299 4.78 13.90 27.33
N THR A 300 3.67 14.53 27.68
CA THR A 300 3.13 14.50 29.05
C THR A 300 2.70 13.08 29.43
N ARG A 301 3.12 12.70 30.63
CA ARG A 301 3.01 11.38 31.23
C ARG A 301 1.69 11.28 32.01
N THR A 302 0.66 10.66 31.42
CA THR A 302 -0.57 10.19 32.10
C THR A 302 -1.41 9.46 31.05
N GLN A 303 -1.97 8.26 31.18
CA GLN A 303 -2.08 7.25 32.22
C GLN A 303 -1.94 5.88 31.53
N ARG A 304 -1.14 4.97 32.09
CA ARG A 304 -1.25 3.53 31.83
C ARG A 304 -2.17 2.96 32.90
N SER A 305 -3.36 2.51 32.52
CA SER A 305 -4.14 1.56 33.32
C SER A 305 -4.39 0.29 32.49
N ALA A 306 -4.44 -0.82 33.21
CA ALA A 306 -4.11 -2.16 32.74
C ALA A 306 -5.17 -2.80 31.82
N ILE A 307 -4.71 -3.45 30.75
CA ILE A 307 -5.45 -4.51 30.07
C ILE A 307 -5.05 -5.84 30.70
N ARG A 308 -5.95 -6.40 31.53
CA ARG A 308 -5.90 -7.80 31.97
C ARG A 308 -6.67 -8.63 30.94
N SER A 309 -5.96 -9.51 30.22
CA SER A 309 -6.56 -10.37 29.21
C SER A 309 -7.56 -11.35 29.83
N LYS A 310 -8.83 -11.33 29.40
CA LYS A 310 -9.75 -12.47 29.51
C LYS A 310 -9.77 -13.21 28.18
N LYS A 311 -9.52 -14.52 28.27
CA LYS A 311 -9.41 -15.49 27.16
C LYS A 311 -10.73 -15.61 26.37
N PRO A 312 -10.71 -15.86 25.05
CA PRO A 312 -11.90 -16.32 24.35
C PRO A 312 -12.17 -17.80 24.66
N ILE A 313 -13.45 -18.09 24.84
CA ILE A 313 -14.04 -19.41 25.09
C ILE A 313 -13.84 -20.28 23.84
N LYS A 314 -13.35 -21.52 24.04
CA LYS A 314 -13.21 -22.55 23.01
C LYS A 314 -14.54 -23.29 22.86
N HIS A 315 -15.08 -23.37 21.64
CA HIS A 315 -16.02 -24.45 21.28
C HIS A 315 -15.28 -25.55 20.53
N ASN A 316 -15.67 -26.79 20.86
CA ASN A 316 -14.98 -28.04 20.64
C ASN A 316 -14.80 -28.45 19.17
N ALA A 317 -13.56 -28.82 18.83
CA ALA A 317 -13.23 -29.93 17.92
C ALA A 317 -11.75 -30.30 18.13
N THR A 318 -11.43 -30.72 19.35
CA THR A 318 -10.12 -31.25 19.71
C THR A 318 -10.18 -32.76 19.51
N LEU A 319 -9.44 -33.27 18.52
CA LEU A 319 -8.84 -34.60 18.64
C LEU A 319 -7.55 -34.74 17.81
N ARG A 320 -7.26 -33.92 16.79
CA ARG A 320 -6.00 -34.09 16.01
C ARG A 320 -5.24 -32.84 15.53
N HIS A 321 -5.62 -31.61 15.85
CA HIS A 321 -4.89 -30.41 15.38
C HIS A 321 -4.67 -30.38 13.84
N VAL A 322 -5.60 -30.93 13.05
CA VAL A 322 -5.58 -30.90 11.58
C VAL A 322 -6.82 -30.17 11.08
N LYS A 323 -6.63 -29.25 10.12
CA LYS A 323 -7.69 -28.44 9.52
C LYS A 323 -8.63 -29.29 8.66
N CYS A 324 -9.94 -29.21 8.92
CA CYS A 324 -11.01 -29.79 8.10
C CYS A 324 -11.15 -29.01 6.78
N ASP A 325 -11.49 -29.71 5.70
CA ASP A 325 -11.78 -29.14 4.38
C ASP A 325 -13.26 -28.79 4.17
N GLU A 326 -14.13 -29.11 5.15
CA GLU A 326 -15.54 -28.69 5.23
C GLU A 326 -16.43 -29.13 4.04
N GLU A 327 -16.03 -30.16 3.28
CA GLU A 327 -16.92 -30.79 2.29
C GLU A 327 -18.09 -31.53 2.97
N ARG A 328 -19.25 -31.57 2.29
CA ARG A 328 -20.48 -32.26 2.72
C ARG A 328 -20.78 -33.43 1.78
N PRO A 329 -21.28 -34.58 2.28
CA PRO A 329 -21.73 -34.87 3.65
C PRO A 329 -20.60 -35.30 4.61
N SER A 330 -19.38 -35.50 4.12
CA SER A 330 -18.20 -35.80 4.95
C SER A 330 -16.96 -35.18 4.32
N CYS A 331 -16.00 -34.74 5.14
CA CYS A 331 -14.78 -34.12 4.62
C CYS A 331 -13.83 -35.16 3.98
N LEU A 332 -13.07 -34.73 2.98
CA LEU A 332 -12.13 -35.58 2.23
C LEU A 332 -11.13 -36.26 3.14
N LYS A 333 -10.66 -35.60 4.21
CA LYS A 333 -9.69 -36.21 5.13
C LYS A 333 -10.27 -37.33 5.99
N CYS A 334 -11.55 -37.28 6.31
CA CYS A 334 -12.23 -38.38 6.99
C CYS A 334 -12.52 -39.51 6.00
N SER A 335 -13.02 -39.17 4.81
CA SER A 335 -13.33 -40.13 3.73
C SER A 335 -12.10 -40.88 3.24
N SER A 336 -11.00 -40.17 2.96
CA SER A 336 -9.76 -40.76 2.43
C SER A 336 -9.04 -41.67 3.43
N THR A 337 -9.37 -41.58 4.72
CA THR A 337 -8.79 -42.44 5.76
C THR A 337 -9.75 -43.50 6.26
N GLY A 338 -10.92 -43.65 5.62
CA GLY A 338 -11.93 -44.65 5.96
C GLY A 338 -12.59 -44.43 7.33
N ARG A 339 -12.63 -43.19 7.83
CA ARG A 339 -13.16 -42.86 9.17
C ARG A 339 -14.47 -42.07 9.07
N LYS A 340 -15.35 -42.28 10.06
CA LYS A 340 -16.62 -41.55 10.19
C LYS A 340 -16.37 -40.06 10.47
N CYS A 341 -17.06 -39.19 9.74
CA CYS A 341 -17.02 -37.75 9.92
C CYS A 341 -18.15 -37.34 10.87
N ASP A 342 -17.81 -36.79 12.04
CA ASP A 342 -18.80 -36.41 13.07
C ASP A 342 -19.46 -35.05 12.83
N GLY A 343 -18.98 -34.28 11.85
CA GLY A 343 -19.51 -32.95 11.55
C GLY A 343 -20.68 -33.04 10.58
N TYR A 344 -21.87 -32.63 11.05
CA TYR A 344 -22.96 -31.83 10.44
C TYR A 344 -24.28 -32.23 11.12
N ASP A 345 -25.03 -31.26 11.66
CA ASP A 345 -26.30 -31.51 12.33
C ASP A 345 -27.35 -32.10 11.35
N PRO A 346 -28.07 -33.18 11.71
CA PRO A 346 -29.08 -33.79 10.85
C PRO A 346 -30.40 -33.04 11.00
N SER A 347 -30.55 -31.90 10.34
CA SER A 347 -31.86 -31.24 10.20
C SER A 347 -32.03 -30.50 8.88
N THR A 348 -31.88 -31.20 7.75
CA THR A 348 -32.64 -30.90 6.53
C THR A 348 -32.52 -32.05 5.54
N ASN A 349 -33.54 -32.92 5.50
CA ASN A 349 -33.76 -33.87 4.40
C ASN A 349 -34.68 -33.20 3.38
N PRO A 350 -34.31 -33.09 2.10
CA PRO A 350 -35.26 -33.11 1.01
C PRO A 350 -35.23 -34.49 0.35
N ASN A 351 -36.34 -35.22 0.47
CA ASN A 351 -36.59 -36.45 -0.27
C ASN A 351 -36.61 -36.14 -1.78
N VAL A 352 -35.75 -36.81 -2.53
CA VAL A 352 -35.74 -36.81 -3.99
C VAL A 352 -36.70 -37.88 -4.47
N THR A 353 -37.80 -37.48 -5.11
CA THR A 353 -38.63 -38.37 -5.92
C THR A 353 -38.18 -38.25 -7.37
N THR A 354 -37.69 -39.35 -7.91
CA THR A 354 -37.33 -39.53 -9.32
C THR A 354 -38.58 -39.57 -10.20
N GLY A 355 -38.61 -38.76 -11.27
CA GLY A 355 -39.60 -38.86 -12.34
C GLY A 355 -38.99 -38.45 -13.67
N SER A 356 -38.94 -39.39 -14.62
CA SER A 356 -38.52 -39.17 -16.00
C SER A 356 -39.63 -38.57 -16.85
N SER A 357 -39.32 -37.67 -17.78
CA SER A 357 -40.03 -37.58 -19.08
C SER A 357 -39.28 -36.69 -20.08
N SER A 358 -39.51 -37.05 -21.34
CA SER A 358 -38.82 -36.72 -22.59
C SER A 358 -39.14 -35.33 -23.17
N PRO A 359 -38.48 -34.91 -24.28
CA PRO A 359 -38.42 -33.53 -24.74
C PRO A 359 -39.38 -33.22 -25.89
N THR A 360 -40.25 -32.22 -25.72
CA THR A 360 -40.74 -31.28 -26.74
C THR A 360 -41.84 -30.40 -26.13
N ASP A 361 -41.60 -29.09 -26.02
CA ASP A 361 -42.47 -28.08 -26.66
C ASP A 361 -41.96 -26.65 -26.39
N LEU A 362 -41.92 -25.90 -27.48
CA LEU A 362 -41.39 -24.55 -27.63
C LEU A 362 -42.49 -23.50 -27.40
N ILE A 363 -42.08 -22.38 -26.79
CA ILE A 363 -42.67 -21.02 -26.88
C ILE A 363 -43.96 -20.77 -26.07
N ARG A 364 -43.85 -19.99 -24.98
CA ARG A 364 -44.44 -18.63 -24.81
C ARG A 364 -44.40 -18.18 -23.33
N SER A 365 -43.81 -17.00 -23.07
CA SER A 365 -43.81 -16.14 -21.85
C SER A 365 -42.47 -16.04 -21.08
N PRO A 366 -41.99 -14.83 -20.71
CA PRO A 366 -40.80 -14.65 -19.87
C PRO A 366 -41.20 -14.76 -18.39
N SER A 367 -41.47 -15.97 -17.91
CA SER A 367 -41.53 -16.24 -16.47
C SER A 367 -40.15 -16.72 -16.00
N THR A 368 -39.62 -15.96 -15.05
CA THR A 368 -38.54 -16.28 -14.11
C THR A 368 -38.47 -17.76 -13.73
N GLY A 369 -37.54 -18.49 -14.35
CA GLY A 369 -37.11 -19.82 -13.94
C GLY A 369 -35.64 -19.80 -13.55
N VAL A 370 -35.30 -19.10 -12.47
CA VAL A 370 -33.93 -19.06 -11.91
C VAL A 370 -33.77 -20.20 -10.90
N THR A 371 -33.85 -21.45 -11.35
CA THR A 371 -33.45 -22.59 -10.53
C THR A 371 -31.97 -22.88 -10.78
N GLY A 372 -31.10 -22.34 -9.91
CA GLY A 372 -29.68 -22.70 -9.86
C GLY A 372 -28.65 -21.56 -9.97
N LEU A 373 -29.06 -20.30 -10.17
CA LEU A 373 -28.12 -19.16 -10.23
C LEU A 373 -27.67 -18.68 -8.85
N PHE A 374 -28.56 -18.80 -7.86
CA PHE A 374 -28.37 -18.34 -6.48
C PHE A 374 -28.39 -19.54 -5.53
N ALA A 375 -27.47 -19.55 -4.57
CA ALA A 375 -27.33 -20.63 -3.60
C ALA A 375 -28.24 -20.45 -2.37
N SER A 376 -28.86 -19.27 -2.19
CA SER A 376 -29.76 -18.98 -1.08
C SER A 376 -30.78 -17.90 -1.40
N ASP A 377 -31.88 -17.86 -0.65
CA ASP A 377 -32.91 -16.81 -0.75
C ASP A 377 -32.33 -15.42 -0.47
N ASN A 378 -31.35 -15.31 0.43
CA ASN A 378 -30.66 -14.06 0.71
C ASN A 378 -29.88 -13.53 -0.50
N GLU A 379 -29.26 -14.41 -1.28
CA GLU A 379 -28.58 -14.04 -2.53
C GLU A 379 -29.60 -13.54 -3.56
N HIS A 380 -30.73 -14.23 -3.70
CA HIS A 380 -31.79 -13.82 -4.61
C HIS A 380 -32.39 -12.46 -4.24
N ARG A 381 -32.75 -12.26 -2.96
CA ARG A 381 -33.26 -10.99 -2.43
C ARG A 381 -32.29 -9.83 -2.70
N SER A 382 -31.01 -10.03 -2.37
CA SER A 382 -29.98 -8.99 -2.54
C SER A 382 -29.76 -8.64 -4.00
N PHE A 383 -29.82 -9.63 -4.89
CA PHE A 383 -29.77 -9.41 -6.34
C PHE A 383 -31.01 -8.64 -6.84
N CYS A 384 -32.21 -9.03 -6.41
CA CYS A 384 -33.44 -8.32 -6.76
C CYS A 384 -33.41 -6.86 -6.27
N PHE A 385 -32.93 -6.61 -5.04
CA PHE A 385 -32.72 -5.26 -4.53
C PHE A 385 -31.71 -4.47 -5.37
N PHE A 386 -30.64 -5.12 -5.83
CA PHE A 386 -29.71 -4.49 -6.75
C PHE A 386 -30.40 -4.04 -8.04
N VAL A 387 -31.14 -4.94 -8.69
CA VAL A 387 -31.82 -4.66 -9.96
C VAL A 387 -32.90 -3.59 -9.83
N GLN A 388 -33.70 -3.65 -8.76
CA GLN A 388 -34.86 -2.78 -8.58
C GLN A 388 -34.49 -1.40 -8.03
N ASN A 389 -33.46 -1.31 -7.18
CA ASN A 389 -33.17 -0.09 -6.44
C ASN A 389 -31.75 0.42 -6.68
N THR A 390 -30.74 -0.46 -6.72
CA THR A 390 -29.33 -0.01 -6.79
C THR A 390 -28.92 0.40 -8.19
N ALA A 391 -29.19 -0.42 -9.20
CA ALA A 391 -28.85 -0.12 -10.58
C ALA A 391 -29.55 1.17 -11.08
N PRO A 392 -30.86 1.37 -10.88
CA PRO A 392 -31.52 2.62 -11.32
C PRO A 392 -30.95 3.88 -10.67
N GLN A 393 -30.61 3.85 -9.38
CA GLN A 393 -30.00 5.02 -8.72
C GLN A 393 -28.55 5.26 -9.19
N LEU A 394 -27.78 4.20 -9.46
CA LEU A 394 -26.43 4.30 -10.01
C LEU A 394 -26.39 4.80 -11.45
N THR A 395 -27.43 4.52 -12.23
CA THR A 395 -27.65 5.01 -13.60
C THR A 395 -27.99 6.49 -13.63
N GLY A 396 -28.70 6.99 -12.62
CA GLY A 396 -28.98 8.43 -12.49
C GLY A 396 -29.89 8.93 -13.62
N PHE A 397 -29.40 9.92 -14.37
CA PHE A 397 -30.12 10.50 -15.52
C PHE A 397 -29.60 10.01 -16.88
N ASP A 398 -28.68 9.04 -16.88
CA ASP A 398 -28.26 8.35 -18.10
C ASP A 398 -29.14 7.15 -18.43
N ALA A 399 -29.09 6.72 -19.69
CA ALA A 399 -29.63 5.44 -20.10
C ALA A 399 -28.58 4.64 -20.91
N ASP A 400 -27.31 4.72 -20.51
CA ASP A 400 -26.17 4.11 -21.24
C ASP A 400 -26.15 2.57 -21.14
N GLY A 401 -27.11 1.97 -20.42
CA GLY A 401 -27.32 0.52 -20.32
C GLY A 401 -26.24 -0.23 -19.52
N PHE A 402 -25.26 0.47 -18.95
CA PHE A 402 -24.18 -0.15 -18.17
C PHE A 402 -24.71 -0.94 -16.97
N TRP A 403 -25.45 -0.28 -16.06
CA TRP A 403 -25.93 -0.91 -14.82
C TRP A 403 -27.16 -1.79 -15.05
N ASP A 404 -28.04 -1.37 -15.95
CA ASP A 404 -29.39 -1.90 -16.21
C ASP A 404 -29.35 -3.10 -17.15
N GLY A 405 -28.26 -3.27 -17.89
CA GLY A 405 -28.11 -4.30 -18.92
C GLY A 405 -26.76 -5.01 -18.86
N MET A 406 -25.68 -4.31 -19.17
CA MET A 406 -24.37 -4.92 -19.42
C MET A 406 -23.80 -5.62 -18.17
N VAL A 407 -23.83 -4.96 -17.01
CA VAL A 407 -23.35 -5.52 -15.74
C VAL A 407 -24.24 -6.68 -15.27
N LEU A 408 -25.55 -6.62 -15.52
CA LEU A 408 -26.46 -7.73 -15.23
C LEU A 408 -26.19 -8.94 -16.13
N GLN A 409 -25.91 -8.74 -17.42
CA GLN A 409 -25.52 -9.82 -18.33
C GLN A 409 -24.21 -10.50 -17.89
N ALA A 410 -23.24 -9.73 -17.42
CA ALA A 410 -21.99 -10.26 -16.90
C ALA A 410 -22.19 -11.13 -15.65
N THR A 411 -23.23 -10.86 -14.84
CA THR A 411 -23.55 -11.61 -13.61
C THR A 411 -23.93 -13.06 -13.87
N HIS A 412 -24.55 -13.34 -15.01
CA HIS A 412 -24.90 -14.71 -15.40
C HIS A 412 -23.67 -15.57 -15.68
N HIS A 413 -22.60 -14.97 -16.20
CA HIS A 413 -21.43 -15.68 -16.70
C HIS A 413 -20.22 -15.62 -15.75
N GLU A 414 -20.06 -14.52 -15.01
CA GLU A 414 -18.89 -14.24 -14.18
C GLU A 414 -19.21 -14.28 -12.68
N PRO A 415 -18.77 -15.33 -11.94
CA PRO A 415 -19.03 -15.45 -10.50
C PRO A 415 -18.49 -14.28 -9.68
N ALA A 416 -17.37 -13.67 -10.10
CA ALA A 416 -16.79 -12.51 -9.42
C ALA A 416 -17.77 -11.32 -9.43
N ILE A 417 -18.33 -10.99 -10.59
CA ILE A 417 -19.29 -9.90 -10.76
C ILE A 417 -20.59 -10.22 -10.02
N ARG A 418 -21.08 -11.47 -10.12
CA ARG A 418 -22.28 -11.92 -9.40
C ARG A 418 -22.19 -11.69 -7.90
N HIS A 419 -21.13 -12.18 -7.27
CA HIS A 419 -20.95 -12.02 -5.83
C HIS A 419 -20.72 -10.56 -5.43
N ALA A 420 -20.10 -9.75 -6.29
CA ALA A 420 -19.92 -8.31 -6.03
C ALA A 420 -21.25 -7.54 -6.06
N ILE A 421 -22.13 -7.84 -7.04
CA ILE A 421 -23.47 -7.25 -7.12
C ILE A 421 -24.34 -7.65 -5.93
N ILE A 422 -24.35 -8.94 -5.57
CA ILE A 422 -25.11 -9.43 -4.40
C ILE A 422 -24.62 -8.73 -3.13
N ALA A 423 -23.29 -8.59 -2.97
CA ALA A 423 -22.72 -7.88 -1.84
C ALA A 423 -23.17 -6.41 -1.79
N LEU A 424 -23.13 -5.71 -2.93
CA LEU A 424 -23.52 -4.31 -3.03
C LEU A 424 -25.03 -4.12 -2.83
N GLY A 425 -25.88 -4.96 -3.41
CA GLY A 425 -27.33 -4.92 -3.21
C GLY A 425 -27.73 -5.16 -1.76
N SER A 426 -27.12 -6.15 -1.10
CA SER A 426 -27.32 -6.41 0.34
C SER A 426 -26.87 -5.22 1.19
N LEU A 427 -25.74 -4.60 0.87
CA LEU A 427 -25.24 -3.45 1.59
C LEU A 427 -26.13 -2.21 1.39
N HIS A 428 -26.61 -2.00 0.15
CA HIS A 428 -27.48 -0.87 -0.18
C HIS A 428 -28.85 -1.00 0.50
N GLU A 429 -29.44 -2.19 0.56
CA GLU A 429 -30.67 -2.44 1.29
C GLU A 429 -30.58 -2.00 2.75
N ARG A 430 -29.41 -2.22 3.37
CA ARG A 430 -29.13 -1.80 4.74
C ARG A 430 -28.79 -0.33 4.87
N PHE A 431 -28.09 0.23 3.90
CA PHE A 431 -27.85 1.67 3.82
C PHE A 431 -29.18 2.44 3.83
N VAL A 432 -30.15 1.98 3.04
CA VAL A 432 -31.53 2.50 3.01
C VAL A 432 -32.20 2.30 4.38
N GLY A 433 -32.17 1.09 4.93
CA GLY A 433 -32.76 0.79 6.25
C GLY A 433 -32.18 1.58 7.42
N ASN A 434 -30.93 2.02 7.33
CA ASN A 434 -30.23 2.77 8.37
C ASN A 434 -30.09 4.28 8.04
N GLN A 435 -31.00 4.85 7.24
CA GLN A 435 -31.02 6.31 6.95
C GLN A 435 -29.69 6.84 6.38
N GLY A 436 -29.02 6.03 5.56
CA GLY A 436 -27.80 6.41 4.86
C GLY A 436 -26.53 6.31 5.71
N LEU A 437 -26.58 5.65 6.87
CA LEU A 437 -25.40 5.46 7.75
C LEU A 437 -25.18 3.98 8.08
N ILE A 438 -23.98 3.46 7.83
CA ILE A 438 -23.61 2.09 8.19
C ILE A 438 -22.68 2.13 9.40
N SER A 439 -23.11 1.63 10.57
CA SER A 439 -22.28 1.58 11.79
C SER A 439 -21.23 0.44 11.76
N ARG A 440 -20.20 0.50 12.59
CA ARG A 440 -19.24 -0.60 12.80
C ARG A 440 -19.83 -1.79 13.55
N SER A 441 -20.84 -1.57 14.39
CA SER A 441 -21.61 -2.63 15.06
C SER A 441 -22.38 -3.49 14.06
N ASP A 442 -22.63 -2.93 12.89
CA ASP A 442 -23.54 -3.42 11.87
C ASP A 442 -22.84 -4.28 10.82
N HIS A 443 -21.67 -4.85 11.14
CA HIS A 443 -20.91 -5.69 10.21
C HIS A 443 -21.81 -6.77 9.59
N ASP A 444 -22.13 -6.59 8.31
CA ASP A 444 -22.88 -7.58 7.58
C ASP A 444 -22.00 -8.81 7.36
N GLY A 445 -22.25 -9.84 8.15
CA GLY A 445 -21.64 -11.13 7.91
C GLY A 445 -21.90 -11.60 6.47
N PHE A 446 -23.08 -11.34 5.91
CA PHE A 446 -23.46 -11.76 4.58
C PHE A 446 -22.82 -10.89 3.48
N ALA A 447 -23.03 -9.58 3.48
CA ALA A 447 -22.48 -8.70 2.43
C ALA A 447 -20.94 -8.79 2.37
N LEU A 448 -20.26 -8.85 3.53
CA LEU A 448 -18.80 -9.01 3.58
C LEU A 448 -18.35 -10.41 3.13
N ARG A 449 -19.11 -11.47 3.41
CA ARG A 449 -18.82 -12.82 2.88
C ARG A 449 -18.91 -12.82 1.36
N GLN A 450 -19.97 -12.24 0.79
CA GLN A 450 -20.18 -12.15 -0.65
C GLN A 450 -19.06 -11.33 -1.33
N TYR A 451 -18.71 -10.18 -0.76
CA TYR A 451 -17.58 -9.36 -1.21
C TYR A 451 -16.25 -10.14 -1.21
N ASN A 452 -15.94 -10.86 -0.14
CA ASN A 452 -14.74 -11.69 -0.08
C ASN A 452 -14.78 -12.87 -1.06
N THR A 453 -15.95 -13.44 -1.32
CA THR A 453 -16.13 -14.49 -2.34
C THR A 453 -15.90 -13.93 -3.74
N ALA A 454 -16.40 -12.72 -4.03
CA ALA A 454 -16.12 -12.01 -5.28
C ALA A 454 -14.62 -11.83 -5.52
N ILE A 455 -13.87 -11.37 -4.51
CA ILE A 455 -12.41 -11.25 -4.57
C ILE A 455 -11.74 -12.60 -4.82
N LYS A 456 -12.16 -13.67 -4.12
CA LYS A 456 -11.62 -15.02 -4.34
C LYS A 456 -11.85 -15.50 -5.77
N CYS A 457 -13.06 -15.28 -6.32
CA CYS A 457 -13.39 -15.64 -7.69
C CYS A 457 -12.61 -14.80 -8.71
N LEU A 458 -12.34 -13.53 -8.42
CA LEU A 458 -11.51 -12.67 -9.28
C LEU A 458 -10.03 -13.05 -9.25
N VAL A 459 -9.49 -13.43 -8.09
CA VAL A 459 -8.06 -13.73 -7.91
C VAL A 459 -7.70 -15.15 -8.35
N LYS A 460 -8.60 -16.13 -8.18
CA LYS A 460 -8.35 -17.55 -8.51
C LYS A 460 -7.84 -17.74 -9.96
N PRO A 461 -8.41 -17.10 -10.99
CA PRO A 461 -7.95 -17.21 -12.38
C PRO A 461 -6.52 -16.71 -12.65
N PHE A 462 -5.97 -15.78 -11.84
CA PHE A 462 -4.59 -15.29 -11.98
C PHE A 462 -3.51 -16.35 -11.75
N SER A 463 -3.90 -17.55 -11.29
CA SER A 463 -3.00 -18.71 -11.16
C SER A 463 -2.51 -19.22 -12.52
N ARG A 464 -3.11 -18.77 -13.63
CA ARG A 464 -2.69 -19.06 -15.01
C ARG A 464 -2.80 -17.77 -15.87
N PRO A 465 -1.74 -17.32 -16.56
CA PRO A 465 -1.79 -16.14 -17.43
C PRO A 465 -2.90 -16.21 -18.49
N GLY A 466 -3.53 -15.08 -18.82
CA GLY A 466 -4.51 -14.99 -19.92
C GLY A 466 -5.86 -15.66 -19.65
N ARG A 467 -6.22 -15.94 -18.40
CA ARG A 467 -7.57 -16.47 -18.06
C ARG A 467 -8.57 -15.41 -17.60
N GLN A 468 -8.11 -14.28 -17.07
CA GLN A 468 -8.99 -13.22 -16.57
C GLN A 468 -9.22 -12.17 -17.66
N ALA A 469 -10.48 -11.83 -17.93
CA ALA A 469 -10.82 -10.82 -18.92
C ALA A 469 -10.64 -9.39 -18.35
N MET A 470 -10.14 -8.47 -19.18
CA MET A 470 -9.82 -7.09 -18.79
C MET A 470 -11.05 -6.34 -18.27
N ASP A 471 -12.16 -6.43 -19.00
CA ASP A 471 -13.46 -5.82 -18.68
C ASP A 471 -13.99 -6.32 -17.32
N VAL A 472 -13.87 -7.62 -17.03
CA VAL A 472 -14.29 -8.20 -15.74
C VAL A 472 -13.49 -7.62 -14.57
N CYS A 473 -12.19 -7.39 -14.75
CA CYS A 473 -11.36 -6.73 -13.73
C CYS A 473 -11.78 -5.28 -13.49
N LEU A 474 -12.05 -4.53 -14.56
CA LEU A 474 -12.47 -3.14 -14.48
C LEU A 474 -13.86 -3.00 -13.84
N ILE A 475 -14.84 -3.81 -14.26
CA ILE A 475 -16.18 -3.88 -13.64
C ILE A 475 -16.06 -4.20 -12.15
N SER A 476 -15.25 -5.20 -11.79
CA SER A 476 -15.03 -5.57 -10.39
C SER A 476 -14.41 -4.42 -9.59
N SER A 477 -13.46 -3.67 -10.17
CA SER A 477 -12.86 -2.51 -9.49
C SER A 477 -13.88 -1.41 -9.20
N ILE A 478 -14.80 -1.15 -10.14
CA ILE A 478 -15.90 -0.18 -9.97
C ILE A 478 -16.85 -0.66 -8.86
N LEU A 479 -17.31 -1.91 -8.93
CA LEU A 479 -18.23 -2.49 -7.93
C LEU A 479 -17.62 -2.52 -6.52
N PHE A 480 -16.34 -2.88 -6.39
CA PHE A 480 -15.65 -2.87 -5.10
C PHE A 480 -15.43 -1.45 -4.58
N ALA A 481 -15.17 -0.48 -5.45
CA ALA A 481 -15.11 0.92 -5.06
C ALA A 481 -16.46 1.42 -4.51
N CYS A 482 -17.58 1.10 -5.19
CA CYS A 482 -18.94 1.40 -4.70
C CYS A 482 -19.19 0.77 -3.32
N PHE A 483 -18.85 -0.51 -3.15
CA PHE A 483 -19.03 -1.24 -1.89
C PHE A 483 -18.23 -0.62 -0.73
N GLU A 484 -16.92 -0.39 -0.93
CA GLU A 484 -16.07 0.19 0.12
C GLU A 484 -16.48 1.62 0.48
N THR A 485 -16.95 2.39 -0.52
CA THR A 485 -17.44 3.75 -0.31
C THR A 485 -18.70 3.75 0.55
N MET A 486 -19.66 2.88 0.25
CA MET A 486 -20.88 2.74 1.03
C MET A 486 -20.60 2.28 2.46
N GLN A 487 -19.55 1.47 2.68
CA GLN A 487 -19.07 1.15 4.04
C GLN A 487 -18.37 2.30 4.77
N GLY A 488 -18.10 3.43 4.10
CA GLY A 488 -17.31 4.53 4.64
C GLY A 488 -15.80 4.25 4.71
N ASN A 489 -15.32 3.25 3.96
CA ASN A 489 -13.91 2.89 3.86
C ASN A 489 -13.28 3.58 2.63
N TYR A 490 -13.03 4.89 2.74
CA TYR A 490 -12.51 5.69 1.62
C TYR A 490 -11.12 5.27 1.13
N GLY A 491 -10.24 4.80 2.03
CA GLY A 491 -8.90 4.34 1.65
C GLY A 491 -8.94 3.19 0.65
N PRO A 492 -9.62 2.06 0.96
CA PRO A 492 -9.82 0.95 0.03
C PRO A 492 -10.61 1.35 -1.21
N ALA A 493 -11.64 2.20 -1.10
CA ALA A 493 -12.41 2.68 -2.24
C ALA A 493 -11.52 3.40 -3.28
N ILE A 494 -10.72 4.37 -2.82
CA ILE A 494 -9.77 5.10 -3.66
C ILE A 494 -8.74 4.13 -4.27
N ALA A 495 -8.28 3.13 -3.51
CA ALA A 495 -7.33 2.14 -3.99
C ALA A 495 -7.92 1.28 -5.12
N HIS A 496 -9.19 0.89 -5.05
CA HIS A 496 -9.87 0.16 -6.14
C HIS A 496 -10.00 1.02 -7.40
N MET A 497 -10.39 2.29 -7.27
CA MET A 497 -10.49 3.23 -8.39
C MET A 497 -9.13 3.45 -9.07
N GLN A 498 -8.08 3.69 -8.28
CA GLN A 498 -6.72 3.87 -8.81
C GLN A 498 -6.16 2.59 -9.44
N SER A 499 -6.51 1.41 -8.91
CA SER A 499 -6.10 0.13 -9.48
C SER A 499 -6.81 -0.12 -10.81
N GLY A 500 -8.10 0.16 -10.91
CA GLY A 500 -8.87 0.09 -12.16
C GLY A 500 -8.30 1.05 -13.22
N GLY A 501 -8.04 2.30 -12.84
CA GLY A 501 -7.39 3.28 -13.70
C GLY A 501 -5.99 2.86 -14.18
N LYS A 502 -5.21 2.22 -13.30
CA LYS A 502 -3.90 1.68 -13.67
C LYS A 502 -4.00 0.54 -14.68
N ILE A 503 -4.91 -0.42 -14.46
CA ILE A 503 -5.17 -1.51 -15.42
C ILE A 503 -5.56 -0.91 -16.76
N LEU A 504 -6.47 0.05 -16.76
CA LEU A 504 -6.90 0.73 -17.97
C LEU A 504 -5.70 1.35 -18.70
N CYS A 505 -4.79 2.03 -18.01
CA CYS A 505 -3.58 2.62 -18.61
C CYS A 505 -2.59 1.61 -19.20
N GLU A 506 -2.56 0.38 -18.67
CA GLU A 506 -1.68 -0.71 -19.14
C GLU A 506 -2.26 -1.45 -20.37
N ILE A 507 -3.52 -1.20 -20.75
CA ILE A 507 -4.14 -1.81 -21.93
C ILE A 507 -3.69 -1.08 -23.21
N GLU A 508 -3.10 -1.74 -24.17
CA GLU A 508 -2.76 -1.15 -25.47
C GLU A 508 -3.84 -1.46 -26.51
N TYR A 509 -4.14 -0.54 -27.43
CA TYR A 509 -5.03 -0.82 -28.57
C TYR A 509 -4.17 -1.13 -29.79
N ASP A 510 -4.30 -2.34 -30.33
CA ASP A 510 -3.60 -2.74 -31.55
C ASP A 510 -4.49 -2.50 -32.77
N GLU A 511 -4.13 -1.48 -33.56
CA GLU A 511 -4.79 -1.09 -34.81
C GLU A 511 -4.87 -2.22 -35.83
N GLN A 512 -3.89 -3.14 -35.86
CA GLN A 512 -3.86 -4.23 -36.84
C GLN A 512 -4.86 -5.34 -36.48
N SER A 513 -4.91 -5.73 -35.21
CA SER A 513 -5.84 -6.77 -34.73
C SER A 513 -7.22 -6.22 -34.34
N LYS A 514 -7.37 -4.89 -34.26
CA LYS A 514 -8.55 -4.18 -33.70
C LYS A 514 -8.93 -4.70 -32.31
N GLN A 515 -7.94 -5.10 -31.52
CA GLN A 515 -8.13 -5.70 -30.20
C GLN A 515 -7.29 -4.98 -29.16
N HIS A 516 -7.85 -4.92 -27.94
CA HIS A 516 -7.13 -4.47 -26.77
C HIS A 516 -6.17 -5.56 -26.28
N GLN A 517 -4.92 -5.20 -25.97
CA GLN A 517 -3.88 -6.10 -25.51
C GLN A 517 -3.38 -5.68 -24.12
N HIS A 518 -2.99 -6.66 -23.30
CA HIS A 518 -2.43 -6.45 -21.97
C HIS A 518 -1.51 -7.62 -21.63
N GLU A 519 -0.38 -7.36 -20.95
CA GLU A 519 0.67 -8.36 -20.70
C GLU A 519 0.15 -9.62 -19.98
N VAL A 520 -0.74 -9.43 -19.00
CA VAL A 520 -1.26 -10.51 -18.13
C VAL A 520 -2.73 -10.88 -18.37
N LEU A 521 -3.56 -9.93 -18.81
CA LEU A 521 -5.02 -10.06 -18.88
C LEU A 521 -5.45 -10.41 -20.30
N ARG A 522 -6.54 -11.17 -20.41
CA ARG A 522 -7.05 -11.62 -21.70
C ARG A 522 -7.95 -10.58 -22.34
N ALA A 523 -7.76 -10.36 -23.63
CA ALA A 523 -8.73 -9.70 -24.48
C ALA A 523 -9.93 -10.63 -24.70
N ALA A 524 -11.10 -10.27 -24.17
CA ALA A 524 -12.33 -10.95 -24.55
C ALA A 524 -12.65 -10.63 -26.02
N LYS A 525 -13.03 -11.64 -26.82
CA LYS A 525 -13.45 -11.41 -28.21
C LYS A 525 -14.70 -10.53 -28.29
N VAL A 526 -15.57 -10.65 -27.29
CA VAL A 526 -16.75 -9.81 -27.08
C VAL A 526 -16.74 -9.46 -25.60
N PRO A 527 -16.31 -8.25 -25.21
CA PRO A 527 -16.37 -7.82 -23.83
C PRO A 527 -17.82 -7.62 -23.40
N TYR A 528 -18.12 -7.82 -22.11
CA TYR A 528 -19.45 -7.55 -21.56
C TYR A 528 -19.78 -6.05 -21.59
N VAL A 529 -18.75 -5.22 -21.39
CA VAL A 529 -18.85 -3.76 -21.42
C VAL A 529 -17.79 -3.23 -22.38
N PRO A 530 -18.14 -2.33 -23.31
CA PRO A 530 -17.15 -1.66 -24.17
C PRO A 530 -16.08 -0.94 -23.34
N MET A 531 -14.83 -0.96 -23.82
CA MET A 531 -13.73 -0.33 -23.10
C MET A 531 -13.92 1.18 -22.94
N ASP A 532 -14.51 1.85 -23.93
CA ASP A 532 -14.80 3.29 -23.86
C ASP A 532 -15.76 3.62 -22.71
N THR A 533 -16.80 2.81 -22.53
CA THR A 533 -17.76 2.97 -21.42
C THR A 533 -17.07 2.79 -20.06
N LEU A 534 -16.15 1.82 -19.93
CA LEU A 534 -15.37 1.63 -18.71
C LEU A 534 -14.40 2.77 -18.45
N GLU A 535 -13.78 3.31 -19.51
CA GLU A 535 -12.92 4.49 -19.46
C GLU A 535 -13.71 5.71 -18.98
N ASP A 536 -14.90 5.97 -19.52
CA ASP A 536 -15.76 7.08 -19.11
C ASP A 536 -16.14 6.97 -17.63
N ILE A 537 -16.61 5.79 -17.19
CA ILE A 537 -16.93 5.55 -15.77
C ILE A 537 -15.73 5.81 -14.86
N LEU A 538 -14.55 5.31 -15.22
CA LEU A 538 -13.34 5.48 -14.42
C LEU A 538 -12.83 6.92 -14.42
N MET A 539 -12.99 7.67 -15.52
CA MET A 539 -12.70 9.11 -15.57
C MET A 539 -13.62 9.89 -14.64
N ARG A 540 -14.93 9.57 -14.61
CA ARG A 540 -15.89 10.20 -13.68
C ARG A 540 -15.51 9.95 -12.22
N LEU A 541 -15.13 8.72 -11.89
CA LEU A 541 -14.69 8.34 -10.55
C LEU A 541 -13.36 9.00 -10.16
N ASP A 542 -12.38 9.05 -11.07
CA ASP A 542 -11.10 9.72 -10.82
C ASP A 542 -11.28 11.23 -10.63
N PHE A 543 -12.14 11.85 -11.44
CA PHE A 543 -12.49 13.27 -11.29
C PHE A 543 -13.03 13.56 -9.88
N GLN A 544 -13.93 12.73 -9.36
CA GLN A 544 -14.45 12.90 -8.00
C GLN A 544 -13.36 12.78 -6.94
N VAL A 545 -12.51 11.74 -7.03
CA VAL A 545 -11.37 11.54 -6.11
C VAL A 545 -10.47 12.77 -6.13
N THR A 546 -10.15 13.24 -7.32
CA THR A 546 -9.34 14.43 -7.56
C THR A 546 -9.91 15.68 -6.85
N GLN A 547 -11.23 15.92 -6.94
CA GLN A 547 -11.90 17.02 -6.24
C GLN A 547 -11.87 16.85 -4.71
N MET A 548 -11.92 15.63 -4.19
CA MET A 548 -11.96 15.38 -2.75
C MET A 548 -10.59 15.48 -2.06
N ILE A 549 -9.55 14.85 -2.62
CA ILE A 549 -8.25 14.73 -1.92
C ILE A 549 -7.17 15.67 -2.45
N GLY A 550 -7.42 16.43 -3.52
CA GLY A 550 -6.45 17.36 -4.14
C GLY A 550 -5.21 16.69 -4.76
N LYS A 551 -5.04 15.37 -4.60
CA LYS A 551 -4.03 14.54 -5.28
C LYS A 551 -4.65 13.96 -6.53
N HIS A 552 -4.00 14.18 -7.67
CA HIS A 552 -4.54 13.84 -8.97
C HIS A 552 -3.60 12.80 -9.60
N ASN A 553 -4.18 11.73 -10.14
CA ASN A 553 -3.47 10.75 -10.96
C ASN A 553 -4.00 10.85 -12.40
N TYR A 554 -3.35 11.66 -13.23
CA TYR A 554 -3.82 11.97 -14.58
C TYR A 554 -3.53 10.88 -15.61
N SER A 555 -3.09 9.69 -15.19
CA SER A 555 -2.71 8.63 -16.11
C SER A 555 -3.85 8.22 -17.05
N ILE A 556 -5.09 8.17 -16.54
CA ILE A 556 -6.29 7.85 -17.34
C ILE A 556 -6.53 8.95 -18.39
N TYR A 557 -6.36 10.20 -17.99
CA TYR A 557 -6.56 11.35 -18.86
C TYR A 557 -5.49 11.45 -19.95
N GLU A 558 -4.21 11.32 -19.59
CA GLU A 558 -3.09 11.31 -20.52
C GLU A 558 -3.23 10.18 -21.56
N ARG A 559 -3.77 9.03 -21.14
CA ARG A 559 -4.17 7.96 -22.05
C ARG A 559 -5.29 8.43 -22.97
N SER A 560 -6.40 8.92 -22.43
CA SER A 560 -7.58 9.35 -23.20
C SER A 560 -7.23 10.38 -24.27
N MET A 561 -6.35 11.34 -23.94
CA MET A 561 -5.80 12.32 -24.89
C MET A 561 -5.04 11.70 -26.07
N ARG A 562 -4.40 10.54 -25.88
CA ARG A 562 -3.64 9.84 -26.92
C ARG A 562 -4.51 8.91 -27.75
N THR A 563 -5.49 8.27 -27.12
CA THR A 563 -6.32 7.24 -27.74
C THR A 563 -7.56 7.80 -28.41
N ARG A 564 -8.11 8.92 -27.91
CA ARG A 564 -9.31 9.55 -28.48
C ARG A 564 -8.95 10.75 -29.34
N PRO A 565 -9.57 10.90 -30.53
CA PRO A 565 -9.44 12.14 -31.29
C PRO A 565 -9.99 13.31 -30.47
N ARG A 566 -9.40 14.50 -30.62
CA ARG A 566 -9.96 15.72 -30.03
C ARG A 566 -11.38 15.91 -30.56
N GLN A 567 -12.37 15.74 -29.70
CA GLN A 567 -13.75 16.03 -30.03
C GLN A 567 -13.97 17.54 -29.95
N ASN A 568 -14.47 18.14 -31.02
CA ASN A 568 -14.91 19.53 -31.00
C ASN A 568 -16.21 19.60 -30.19
N ILE A 569 -16.32 20.62 -29.33
CA ILE A 569 -17.57 20.88 -28.62
C ILE A 569 -18.64 21.27 -29.65
N PRO A 570 -19.74 20.51 -29.78
CA PRO A 570 -20.75 20.78 -30.80
C PRO A 570 -21.52 22.06 -30.47
N SER A 571 -22.09 22.69 -31.50
CA SER A 571 -22.98 23.86 -31.32
C SER A 571 -24.32 23.50 -30.68
N ILE A 572 -24.69 22.22 -30.67
CA ILE A 572 -25.85 21.66 -29.98
C ILE A 572 -25.53 20.19 -29.64
N PHE A 573 -25.75 19.77 -28.40
CA PHE A 573 -25.58 18.37 -28.01
C PHE A 573 -26.76 17.52 -28.49
N SER A 574 -26.51 16.25 -28.81
CA SER A 574 -27.53 15.27 -29.20
C SER A 574 -28.24 14.67 -27.98
N SER A 575 -27.55 14.60 -26.84
CA SER A 575 -28.07 14.06 -25.59
C SER A 575 -27.45 14.73 -24.36
N LEU A 576 -28.12 14.56 -23.21
CA LEU A 576 -27.61 15.03 -21.93
C LEU A 576 -26.33 14.30 -21.51
N SER A 577 -26.22 13.02 -21.86
CA SER A 577 -25.03 12.20 -21.65
C SER A 577 -23.83 12.72 -22.44
N GLU A 578 -24.03 13.10 -23.72
CA GLU A 578 -22.97 13.72 -24.53
C GLU A 578 -22.50 15.04 -23.93
N ALA A 579 -23.43 15.89 -23.47
CA ALA A 579 -23.10 17.15 -22.81
C ALA A 579 -22.26 16.91 -21.55
N ARG A 580 -22.63 15.93 -20.71
CA ARG A 580 -21.88 15.57 -19.50
C ARG A 580 -20.49 15.04 -19.82
N GLU A 581 -20.35 14.05 -20.70
CA GLU A 581 -19.03 13.44 -20.98
C GLU A 581 -18.10 14.47 -21.65
N SER A 582 -18.63 15.32 -22.54
CA SER A 582 -17.90 16.46 -23.09
C SER A 582 -17.45 17.43 -21.99
N PHE A 583 -18.32 17.76 -21.03
CA PHE A 583 -17.97 18.63 -19.92
C PHE A 583 -16.84 18.03 -19.08
N ILE A 584 -17.00 16.79 -18.63
CA ILE A 584 -16.04 16.11 -17.76
C ILE A 584 -14.68 16.01 -18.44
N PHE A 585 -14.64 15.61 -19.71
CA PHE A 585 -13.40 15.52 -20.48
C PHE A 585 -12.68 16.87 -20.60
N ASN A 586 -13.39 17.91 -21.03
CA ASN A 586 -12.78 19.22 -21.25
C ASN A 586 -12.42 19.93 -19.93
N TRP A 587 -13.24 19.78 -18.90
CA TRP A 587 -12.97 20.36 -17.58
C TRP A 587 -11.79 19.67 -16.88
N HIS A 588 -11.69 18.35 -16.99
CA HIS A 588 -10.55 17.59 -16.46
C HIS A 588 -9.24 18.02 -17.15
N ASN A 589 -9.27 18.24 -18.47
CA ASN A 589 -8.14 18.80 -19.23
C ASN A 589 -7.69 20.16 -18.70
N ALA A 590 -8.63 21.10 -18.60
CA ALA A 590 -8.35 22.44 -18.11
C ALA A 590 -7.78 22.39 -16.68
N SER A 591 -8.35 21.55 -15.81
CA SER A 591 -7.88 21.35 -14.44
C SER A 591 -6.47 20.75 -14.37
N TYR A 592 -6.12 19.83 -15.27
CA TYR A 592 -4.76 19.27 -15.39
C TYR A 592 -3.76 20.35 -15.77
N ALA A 593 -4.03 21.08 -16.85
CA ALA A 593 -3.15 22.14 -17.34
C ALA A 593 -2.90 23.20 -16.26
N LEU A 594 -3.95 23.60 -15.53
CA LEU A 594 -3.83 24.54 -14.41
C LEU A 594 -2.86 24.04 -13.33
N LYS A 595 -2.89 22.75 -12.99
CA LYS A 595 -1.98 22.20 -11.99
C LYS A 595 -0.53 22.19 -12.45
N VAL A 596 -0.27 21.91 -13.74
CA VAL A 596 1.09 22.03 -14.30
C VAL A 596 1.57 23.46 -14.14
N ILE A 597 0.72 24.45 -14.45
CA ILE A 597 1.02 25.88 -14.32
C ILE A 597 1.32 26.27 -12.87
N THR A 598 0.57 25.77 -11.89
CA THR A 598 0.82 26.07 -10.47
C THR A 598 2.17 25.59 -9.92
N ARG A 599 2.94 24.81 -10.69
CA ARG A 599 4.30 24.36 -10.33
C ARG A 599 5.41 25.22 -10.92
N LEU A 600 5.07 26.13 -11.83
CA LEU A 600 6.03 27.06 -12.44
C LEU A 600 6.49 28.09 -11.42
N GLU A 601 7.66 28.69 -11.67
CA GLU A 601 8.13 29.84 -10.88
C GLU A 601 7.27 31.08 -11.16
N ALA A 602 7.31 32.07 -10.25
CA ALA A 602 6.36 33.18 -10.23
C ALA A 602 6.26 33.99 -11.54
N GLU A 603 7.39 34.25 -12.20
CA GLU A 603 7.44 34.99 -13.47
C GLU A 603 6.74 34.25 -14.61
N GLU A 604 6.97 32.94 -14.72
CA GLU A 604 6.35 32.09 -15.74
C GLU A 604 4.88 31.79 -15.44
N PHE A 605 4.53 31.68 -14.14
CA PHE A 605 3.18 31.39 -13.68
C PHE A 605 2.16 32.38 -14.23
N HIS A 606 2.40 33.68 -14.11
CA HIS A 606 1.40 34.70 -14.50
C HIS A 606 1.10 34.65 -16.00
N ALA A 607 2.14 34.55 -16.84
CA ALA A 607 1.97 34.45 -18.29
C ALA A 607 1.27 33.14 -18.68
N ALA A 608 1.68 32.02 -18.10
CA ALA A 608 1.08 30.71 -18.37
C ALA A 608 -0.37 30.62 -17.87
N PHE A 609 -0.68 31.19 -16.71
CA PHE A 609 -2.03 31.24 -16.14
C PHE A 609 -2.96 32.08 -17.02
N ALA A 610 -2.52 33.27 -17.45
CA ALA A 610 -3.30 34.10 -18.38
C ALA A 610 -3.54 33.40 -19.72
N ALA A 611 -2.53 32.71 -20.27
CA ALA A 611 -2.68 31.91 -21.49
C ALA A 611 -3.67 30.75 -21.31
N TRP A 612 -3.63 30.09 -20.15
CA TRP A 612 -4.59 29.05 -19.80
C TRP A 612 -6.01 29.60 -19.68
N GLN A 613 -6.23 30.73 -18.99
CA GLN A 613 -7.55 31.36 -18.92
C GLN A 613 -8.08 31.72 -20.31
N LYS A 614 -7.21 32.27 -21.18
CA LYS A 614 -7.55 32.59 -22.58
C LYS A 614 -7.98 31.37 -23.41
N SER A 615 -7.62 30.16 -23.00
CA SER A 615 -8.08 28.91 -23.61
C SER A 615 -9.27 28.28 -22.89
N ALA A 616 -9.32 28.35 -21.57
CA ALA A 616 -10.31 27.66 -20.75
C ALA A 616 -11.68 28.37 -20.74
N ILE A 617 -11.68 29.71 -20.74
CA ILE A 617 -12.93 30.50 -20.75
C ILE A 617 -13.72 30.26 -22.05
N PRO A 618 -13.15 30.43 -23.27
CA PRO A 618 -13.90 30.20 -24.51
C PRO A 618 -14.38 28.75 -24.66
N MET A 619 -13.63 27.79 -24.14
CA MET A 619 -14.02 26.38 -24.12
C MET A 619 -15.28 26.16 -23.27
N LEU A 620 -15.32 26.76 -22.07
CA LEU A 620 -16.50 26.69 -21.20
C LEU A 620 -17.70 27.45 -21.79
N ASP A 621 -17.46 28.59 -22.43
CA ASP A 621 -18.50 29.37 -23.11
C ASP A 621 -19.11 28.59 -24.28
N GLN A 622 -18.27 27.97 -25.10
CA GLN A 622 -18.72 27.13 -26.22
C GLN A 622 -19.54 25.93 -25.72
N TRP A 623 -19.09 25.28 -24.64
CA TRP A 623 -19.84 24.19 -24.02
C TRP A 623 -21.19 24.69 -23.48
N THR A 624 -21.20 25.84 -22.81
CA THR A 624 -22.41 26.44 -22.24
C THR A 624 -23.42 26.78 -23.34
N GLN A 625 -22.96 27.35 -24.46
CA GLN A 625 -23.82 27.64 -25.60
C GLN A 625 -24.42 26.36 -26.20
N GLY A 626 -23.61 25.33 -26.43
CA GLY A 626 -24.11 24.05 -26.94
C GLY A 626 -25.11 23.37 -26.01
N PHE A 627 -24.92 23.54 -24.70
CA PHE A 627 -25.79 23.00 -23.66
C PHE A 627 -27.13 23.73 -23.58
N GLU A 628 -27.14 25.07 -23.58
CA GLU A 628 -28.38 25.84 -23.59
C GLU A 628 -29.15 25.63 -24.91
N ASN A 629 -28.46 25.54 -26.06
CA ASN A 629 -29.10 25.20 -27.34
C ASN A 629 -29.80 23.83 -27.30
N PHE A 630 -29.21 22.83 -26.62
CA PHE A 630 -29.85 21.53 -26.41
C PHE A 630 -31.12 21.64 -25.54
N ILE A 631 -31.06 22.42 -24.46
CA ILE A 631 -32.20 22.65 -23.56
C ILE A 631 -33.34 23.35 -24.32
N GLU A 632 -33.02 24.41 -25.06
CA GLU A 632 -33.99 25.14 -25.89
C GLU A 632 -34.61 24.26 -26.97
N ALA A 633 -33.80 23.46 -27.68
CA ALA A 633 -34.28 22.57 -28.74
C ALA A 633 -35.20 21.47 -28.22
N ARG A 634 -34.96 20.97 -26.99
CA ARG A 634 -35.83 19.97 -26.35
C ARG A 634 -37.08 20.60 -25.75
N GLY A 635 -36.99 21.81 -25.20
CA GLY A 635 -38.12 22.55 -24.64
C GLY A 635 -38.98 21.70 -23.69
N ASP A 636 -40.28 21.64 -23.95
CA ASP A 636 -41.26 20.91 -23.13
C ASP A 636 -41.14 19.37 -23.23
N THR A 637 -40.32 18.83 -24.13
CA THR A 637 -40.11 17.37 -24.28
C THR A 637 -39.11 16.79 -23.26
N LEU A 638 -38.59 17.61 -22.36
CA LEU A 638 -37.68 17.19 -21.31
C LEU A 638 -38.43 16.39 -20.23
N THR A 639 -37.98 15.17 -20.00
CA THR A 639 -38.43 14.34 -18.87
C THR A 639 -37.98 14.92 -17.53
N ASP A 640 -38.64 14.56 -16.44
CA ASP A 640 -38.23 15.00 -15.10
C ASP A 640 -36.81 14.54 -14.73
N SER A 641 -36.36 13.40 -15.27
CA SER A 641 -34.98 12.94 -15.11
C SER A 641 -33.99 13.82 -15.85
N GLU A 642 -34.30 14.23 -17.08
CA GLU A 642 -33.46 15.16 -17.85
C GLU A 642 -33.43 16.54 -17.20
N LYS A 643 -34.55 17.05 -16.67
CA LYS A 643 -34.58 18.32 -15.92
C LYS A 643 -33.66 18.28 -14.70
N ARG A 644 -33.66 17.18 -13.93
CA ARG A 644 -32.70 16.99 -12.83
C ARG A 644 -31.26 16.93 -13.32
N GLY A 645 -30.99 16.20 -14.40
CA GLY A 645 -29.64 16.13 -14.96
C GLY A 645 -29.15 17.48 -15.49
N ILE A 646 -30.04 18.30 -16.06
CA ILE A 646 -29.74 19.68 -16.46
C ILE A 646 -29.34 20.52 -15.24
N ALA A 647 -30.12 20.44 -14.15
CA ALA A 647 -29.81 21.14 -12.90
C ALA A 647 -28.44 20.70 -12.34
N VAL A 648 -28.13 19.40 -12.35
CA VAL A 648 -26.81 18.87 -11.95
C VAL A 648 -25.69 19.44 -12.81
N LEU A 649 -25.83 19.45 -14.14
CA LEU A 649 -24.81 20.00 -15.04
C LEU A 649 -24.63 21.51 -14.87
N ARG A 650 -25.69 22.27 -14.55
CA ARG A 650 -25.58 23.69 -14.19
C ARG A 650 -24.75 23.90 -12.93
N LEU A 651 -24.92 23.08 -11.90
CA LEU A 651 -24.07 23.13 -10.69
C LEU A 651 -22.59 22.87 -11.01
N GLN A 652 -22.31 21.86 -11.83
CA GLN A 652 -20.94 21.54 -12.24
C GLN A 652 -20.32 22.66 -13.09
N LYS A 653 -21.09 23.23 -14.03
CA LYS A 653 -20.70 24.41 -14.81
C LYS A 653 -20.39 25.60 -13.91
N ASN A 654 -21.21 25.88 -12.90
CA ASN A 654 -20.98 26.97 -11.95
C ASN A 654 -19.65 26.80 -11.20
N ALA A 655 -19.34 25.58 -10.74
CA ALA A 655 -18.05 25.28 -10.11
C ALA A 655 -16.86 25.51 -11.06
N ALA A 656 -17.00 25.13 -12.33
CA ALA A 656 -16.00 25.35 -13.37
C ALA A 656 -15.84 26.85 -13.72
N PHE A 657 -16.94 27.58 -13.86
CA PHE A 657 -16.96 29.02 -14.14
C PHE A 657 -16.16 29.78 -13.07
N ILE A 658 -16.46 29.56 -11.80
CA ILE A 658 -15.72 30.19 -10.70
C ILE A 658 -14.23 29.86 -10.83
N SER A 659 -13.91 28.60 -11.12
CA SER A 659 -12.52 28.13 -11.19
C SER A 659 -11.70 28.76 -12.33
N VAL A 660 -12.32 29.05 -13.48
CA VAL A 660 -11.63 29.71 -14.63
C VAL A 660 -11.57 31.22 -14.52
N HIS A 661 -12.57 31.85 -13.89
CA HIS A 661 -12.64 33.30 -13.70
C HIS A 661 -11.94 33.79 -12.44
N LEU A 662 -11.57 32.89 -11.52
CA LEU A 662 -10.82 33.24 -10.32
C LEU A 662 -9.44 33.81 -10.68
N THR A 663 -9.17 35.04 -10.22
CA THR A 663 -7.82 35.59 -10.30
C THR A 663 -6.92 34.85 -9.32
N ARG A 664 -5.83 34.26 -9.81
CA ARG A 664 -4.88 33.52 -8.97
C ARG A 664 -3.53 34.22 -8.93
N MET A 665 -3.01 34.39 -7.72
CA MET A 665 -1.61 34.72 -7.48
C MET A 665 -0.77 33.44 -7.49
N HIS A 666 0.53 33.58 -7.70
CA HIS A 666 1.45 32.47 -7.59
C HIS A 666 1.34 31.82 -6.18
N PRO A 667 1.39 30.48 -6.03
CA PRO A 667 1.12 29.81 -4.75
C PRO A 667 2.05 30.17 -3.58
N ARG A 668 3.20 30.82 -3.85
CA ARG A 668 4.12 31.33 -2.82
C ARG A 668 3.91 32.82 -2.48
N SER A 669 2.92 33.46 -3.10
CA SER A 669 2.56 34.87 -2.88
C SER A 669 1.43 35.00 -1.85
N TYR A 670 0.99 36.24 -1.60
CA TYR A 670 -0.17 36.52 -0.74
C TYR A 670 -1.42 35.78 -1.22
N ASP A 671 -2.02 34.97 -0.35
CA ASP A 671 -3.22 34.17 -0.63
C ASP A 671 -4.46 34.87 -0.05
N ASP A 672 -5.01 35.79 -0.86
CA ASP A 672 -6.23 36.54 -0.57
C ASP A 672 -7.46 35.65 -0.77
N GLN A 673 -8.19 35.37 0.31
CA GLN A 673 -9.43 34.59 0.29
C GLN A 673 -10.68 35.49 0.20
N THR A 674 -10.54 36.81 0.04
CA THR A 674 -11.66 37.73 -0.24
C THR A 674 -12.03 37.78 -1.72
N VAL A 675 -11.13 37.33 -2.61
CA VAL A 675 -11.35 37.24 -4.06
C VAL A 675 -12.57 36.40 -4.45
N TRP A 676 -13.03 35.52 -3.56
CA TRP A 676 -14.20 34.67 -3.79
C TRP A 676 -15.52 35.43 -3.69
N ASP A 677 -15.57 36.59 -3.03
CA ASP A 677 -16.80 37.34 -2.79
C ASP A 677 -17.47 37.82 -4.07
N GLY A 678 -16.67 38.09 -5.12
CA GLY A 678 -17.18 38.46 -6.45
C GLY A 678 -18.06 37.38 -7.09
N PHE A 679 -18.04 36.15 -6.57
CA PHE A 679 -18.83 35.02 -7.05
C PHE A 679 -20.06 34.73 -6.19
N PHE A 680 -20.43 35.61 -5.24
CA PHE A 680 -21.61 35.43 -4.39
C PHE A 680 -22.90 35.08 -5.16
N PRO A 681 -23.27 35.76 -6.28
CA PRO A 681 -24.47 35.40 -7.03
C PRO A 681 -24.47 33.95 -7.54
N ILE A 682 -23.30 33.43 -7.92
CA ILE A 682 -23.15 32.05 -8.40
C ILE A 682 -23.25 31.07 -7.24
N PHE A 683 -22.72 31.41 -6.06
CA PHE A 683 -22.92 30.61 -4.86
C PHE A 683 -24.38 30.54 -4.44
N GLU A 684 -25.12 31.66 -4.53
CA GLU A 684 -26.54 31.72 -4.24
C GLU A 684 -27.35 30.84 -5.20
N GLU A 685 -27.11 30.97 -6.51
CA GLU A 685 -27.70 30.11 -7.54
C GLU A 685 -27.39 28.63 -7.30
N THR A 686 -26.14 28.31 -6.91
CA THR A 686 -25.71 26.94 -6.60
C THR A 686 -26.52 26.34 -5.45
N VAL A 687 -26.75 27.10 -4.37
CA VAL A 687 -27.55 26.64 -3.23
C VAL A 687 -29.03 26.52 -3.60
N GLN A 688 -29.55 27.43 -4.44
CA GLN A 688 -30.92 27.37 -4.92
C GLN A 688 -31.17 26.11 -5.76
N ILE A 689 -30.37 25.89 -6.81
CA ILE A 689 -30.48 24.72 -7.69
C ILE A 689 -30.33 23.41 -6.89
N ALA A 690 -29.40 23.37 -5.92
CA ALA A 690 -29.25 22.20 -5.06
C ALA A 690 -30.51 21.93 -4.21
N GLY A 691 -31.16 22.97 -3.70
CA GLY A 691 -32.45 22.85 -3.00
C GLY A 691 -33.55 22.31 -3.90
N GLU A 692 -33.68 22.84 -5.12
CA GLU A 692 -34.66 22.38 -6.11
C GLU A 692 -34.46 20.90 -6.48
N ILE A 693 -33.21 20.44 -6.62
CA ILE A 693 -32.90 19.03 -6.87
C ILE A 693 -33.36 18.17 -5.68
N ILE A 694 -33.09 18.59 -4.44
CA ILE A 694 -33.50 17.87 -3.24
C ILE A 694 -35.03 17.78 -3.18
N ASP A 695 -35.73 18.90 -3.37
CA ASP A 695 -37.20 18.96 -3.31
C ASP A 695 -37.86 18.13 -4.42
N SER A 696 -37.20 18.00 -5.59
CA SER A 696 -37.70 17.20 -6.71
C SER A 696 -37.67 15.68 -6.46
N ILE A 697 -36.86 15.21 -5.52
CA ILE A 697 -36.74 13.79 -5.18
C ILE A 697 -37.72 13.51 -4.05
N SER A 698 -38.92 13.06 -4.39
CA SER A 698 -40.07 12.84 -3.48
C SER A 698 -39.89 11.70 -2.46
N SER A 699 -38.66 11.33 -2.12
CA SER A 699 -38.34 10.18 -1.28
C SER A 699 -37.46 10.58 -0.10
N ASP A 700 -37.94 10.30 1.12
CA ASP A 700 -37.14 10.36 2.36
C ASP A 700 -36.06 9.27 2.42
N GLN A 701 -35.92 8.46 1.37
CA GLN A 701 -34.95 7.36 1.34
C GLN A 701 -33.54 7.86 1.01
N PRO A 702 -32.52 7.24 1.61
CA PRO A 702 -31.13 7.51 1.25
C PRO A 702 -30.86 7.33 -0.24
N TRP A 703 -30.15 8.28 -0.83
CA TRP A 703 -29.84 8.31 -2.26
C TRP A 703 -28.41 7.84 -2.52
N PHE A 704 -28.22 6.93 -3.47
CA PHE A 704 -26.91 6.43 -3.87
C PHE A 704 -26.73 6.47 -5.39
N CYS A 705 -25.95 7.43 -5.89
CA CYS A 705 -25.58 7.51 -7.31
C CYS A 705 -24.06 7.51 -7.49
N LEU A 706 -23.61 7.22 -8.71
CA LEU A 706 -22.19 7.25 -9.02
C LEU A 706 -21.68 8.66 -9.28
N ASP A 707 -22.51 9.54 -9.86
CA ASP A 707 -22.10 10.87 -10.30
C ASP A 707 -21.98 11.88 -9.16
N MET A 708 -21.08 12.85 -9.34
CA MET A 708 -21.01 14.01 -8.47
C MET A 708 -22.17 14.95 -8.79
N GLN A 709 -23.05 15.19 -7.82
CA GLN A 709 -24.21 16.06 -8.01
C GLN A 709 -24.11 17.28 -7.11
N ILE A 710 -24.75 17.27 -5.93
CA ILE A 710 -24.87 18.46 -5.08
C ILE A 710 -23.80 18.51 -3.97
N ASN A 711 -23.23 17.38 -3.55
CA ASN A 711 -22.33 17.34 -2.38
C ASN A 711 -21.06 18.17 -2.60
N GLY A 712 -20.42 18.04 -3.77
CA GLY A 712 -19.22 18.80 -4.14
C GLY A 712 -19.47 20.31 -4.25
N PRO A 713 -20.45 20.75 -5.06
CA PRO A 713 -20.81 22.17 -5.19
C PRO A 713 -21.21 22.83 -3.87
N LEU A 714 -22.02 22.17 -3.03
CA LEU A 714 -22.39 22.71 -1.71
C LEU A 714 -21.17 22.83 -0.79
N TYR A 715 -20.26 21.86 -0.81
CA TYR A 715 -19.00 21.95 -0.08
C TYR A 715 -18.14 23.14 -0.54
N GLN A 716 -18.10 23.39 -1.86
CA GLN A 716 -17.40 24.54 -2.43
C GLN A 716 -18.01 25.86 -1.94
N VAL A 717 -19.35 25.97 -1.93
CA VAL A 717 -20.04 27.15 -1.35
C VAL A 717 -19.60 27.36 0.09
N VAL A 718 -19.67 26.32 0.93
CA VAL A 718 -19.30 26.46 2.35
C VAL A 718 -17.82 26.83 2.53
N SER A 719 -16.94 26.27 1.71
CA SER A 719 -15.50 26.47 1.85
C SER A 719 -14.99 27.77 1.23
N ARG A 720 -15.74 28.38 0.29
CA ARG A 720 -15.28 29.54 -0.50
C ARG A 720 -16.14 30.79 -0.30
N CYS A 721 -17.43 30.67 -0.05
CA CYS A 721 -18.25 31.82 0.30
C CYS A 721 -17.92 32.32 1.71
N ARG A 722 -17.97 33.64 1.94
CA ARG A 722 -17.86 34.26 3.27
C ARG A 722 -19.20 34.57 3.91
N ASP A 723 -20.30 34.54 3.14
CA ASP A 723 -21.63 34.89 3.63
C ASP A 723 -22.16 33.87 4.65
N PRO A 724 -22.35 34.26 5.93
CA PRO A 724 -22.69 33.31 6.99
C PRO A 724 -24.07 32.63 6.82
N PRO A 725 -25.15 33.34 6.40
CA PRO A 725 -26.44 32.73 6.11
C PRO A 725 -26.39 31.69 4.99
N LEU A 726 -25.76 32.00 3.86
CA LEU A 726 -25.68 31.09 2.72
C LEU A 726 -24.88 29.83 3.05
N ARG A 727 -23.77 29.97 3.79
CA ARG A 727 -22.97 28.83 4.28
C ARG A 727 -23.79 27.92 5.20
N ARG A 728 -24.55 28.50 6.15
CA ARG A 728 -25.42 27.74 7.05
C ARG A 728 -26.54 27.01 6.29
N LYS A 729 -27.13 27.66 5.28
CA LYS A 729 -28.13 27.04 4.37
C LYS A 729 -27.53 25.85 3.61
N ALA A 730 -26.34 26.00 3.02
CA ALA A 730 -25.64 24.91 2.32
C ALA A 730 -25.31 23.73 3.26
N ILE A 731 -24.87 24.00 4.49
CA ILE A 731 -24.65 22.95 5.52
C ILE A 731 -25.96 22.24 5.85
N GLN A 732 -27.07 22.98 6.02
CA GLN A 732 -28.37 22.37 6.30
C GLN A 732 -28.83 21.44 5.17
N LEU A 733 -28.66 21.83 3.91
CA LEU A 733 -28.95 20.95 2.77
C LEU A 733 -28.10 19.67 2.82
N LEU A 734 -26.80 19.78 3.12
CA LEU A 734 -25.92 18.60 3.26
C LEU A 734 -26.33 17.69 4.43
N LYS A 735 -26.87 18.23 5.52
CA LYS A 735 -27.27 17.44 6.71
C LYS A 735 -28.63 16.78 6.55
N ASN A 736 -29.55 17.44 5.87
CA ASN A 736 -30.95 17.02 5.78
C ASN A 736 -31.19 16.02 4.65
N THR A 737 -30.17 15.68 3.86
CA THR A 737 -30.33 14.74 2.76
C THR A 737 -29.29 13.60 2.86
N PRO A 738 -29.70 12.38 3.27
CA PRO A 738 -28.79 11.23 3.33
C PRO A 738 -28.43 10.77 1.91
N ARG A 739 -27.37 11.36 1.35
CA ARG A 739 -26.89 11.09 -0.01
C ARG A 739 -25.46 10.58 -0.04
N LEU A 740 -25.20 9.63 -0.93
CA LEU A 740 -23.89 9.17 -1.34
C LEU A 740 -23.73 9.34 -2.85
N GLU A 741 -22.81 10.22 -3.25
CA GLU A 741 -22.57 10.65 -4.63
C GLU A 741 -21.16 10.24 -5.05
N GLY A 742 -21.05 9.06 -5.63
CA GLY A 742 -19.81 8.30 -5.74
C GLY A 742 -19.10 8.28 -4.39
N ILE A 743 -17.92 8.88 -4.30
CA ILE A 743 -17.14 8.96 -3.04
C ILE A 743 -17.57 10.06 -2.06
N TRP A 744 -18.51 10.93 -2.43
CA TRP A 744 -18.93 12.05 -1.59
C TRP A 744 -20.14 11.67 -0.74
N HIS A 745 -19.93 11.54 0.57
CA HIS A 745 -21.00 11.26 1.52
C HIS A 745 -21.44 12.54 2.23
N SER A 746 -22.69 12.96 1.99
CA SER A 746 -23.36 14.14 2.57
C SER A 746 -23.04 14.39 4.05
N PHE A 747 -23.26 13.40 4.92
CA PHE A 747 -22.93 13.47 6.35
C PHE A 747 -21.47 13.87 6.65
N LEU A 748 -20.50 13.28 5.95
CA LEU A 748 -19.09 13.58 6.19
C LEU A 748 -18.69 14.93 5.61
N VAL A 749 -19.23 15.26 4.44
CA VAL A 749 -19.06 16.56 3.82
C VAL A 749 -19.59 17.66 4.73
N ALA A 750 -20.78 17.47 5.31
CA ALA A 750 -21.37 18.37 6.29
C ALA A 750 -20.49 18.54 7.52
N LYS A 751 -19.95 17.46 8.10
CA LYS A 751 -19.04 17.54 9.25
C LYS A 751 -17.78 18.35 8.95
N VAL A 752 -17.17 18.14 7.79
CA VAL A 752 -15.99 18.91 7.38
C VAL A 752 -16.38 20.37 7.14
N ALA A 753 -17.49 20.61 6.46
CA ALA A 753 -18.03 21.95 6.18
C ALA A 753 -18.31 22.74 7.46
N GLU A 754 -18.96 22.13 8.46
CA GLU A 754 -19.19 22.71 9.79
C GLU A 754 -17.86 23.05 10.47
N ARG A 755 -16.87 22.15 10.38
CA ARG A 755 -15.58 22.37 11.00
C ARG A 755 -14.82 23.53 10.35
N VAL A 756 -14.89 23.67 9.03
CA VAL A 756 -14.34 24.82 8.29
C VAL A 756 -14.96 26.12 8.80
N VAL A 757 -16.28 26.21 8.89
CA VAL A 757 -16.98 27.40 9.41
C VAL A 757 -16.56 27.69 10.86
N GLN A 758 -16.54 26.67 11.73
CA GLN A 758 -16.13 26.83 13.12
C GLN A 758 -14.71 27.38 13.29
N ILE A 759 -13.78 26.98 12.44
CA ILE A 759 -12.39 27.47 12.49
C ILE A 759 -12.32 28.94 12.06
N GLU A 760 -13.07 29.31 11.01
CA GLU A 760 -13.04 30.68 10.47
C GLU A 760 -13.81 31.68 11.32
N GLU A 761 -14.85 31.24 12.04
CA GLU A 761 -15.66 32.09 12.91
C GLU A 761 -15.16 32.10 14.38
N ASP A 762 -14.14 31.30 14.71
CA ASP A 762 -13.61 31.18 16.08
C ASP A 762 -13.08 32.52 16.61
N GLY A 763 -13.63 32.97 17.74
CA GLY A 763 -13.22 34.21 18.40
C GLY A 763 -13.70 35.52 17.76
N LEU A 764 -14.56 35.48 16.72
CA LEU A 764 -15.06 36.69 16.03
C LEU A 764 -16.34 37.29 16.63
N GLY A 765 -16.99 36.64 17.61
CA GLY A 765 -18.25 37.09 18.18
C GLY A 765 -19.45 36.73 17.31
N ASP A 766 -20.43 37.64 17.19
CA ASP A 766 -21.63 37.43 16.36
C ASP A 766 -21.31 37.69 14.88
N VAL A 767 -21.12 36.61 14.13
CA VAL A 767 -20.84 36.66 12.68
C VAL A 767 -22.15 36.65 11.89
N THR A 768 -22.48 37.76 11.23
CA THR A 768 -23.77 37.94 10.52
C THR A 768 -23.61 38.21 9.03
N CYS A 769 -22.48 38.78 8.60
CA CYS A 769 -22.20 39.10 7.21
C CYS A 769 -20.76 38.78 6.81
N ALA A 770 -20.46 38.80 5.50
CA ALA A 770 -19.15 38.43 4.97
C ALA A 770 -17.99 39.30 5.49
N SER A 771 -18.24 40.59 5.77
CA SER A 771 -17.21 41.51 6.31
C SER A 771 -16.81 41.19 7.74
N ASP A 772 -17.65 40.47 8.50
CA ASP A 772 -17.33 40.03 9.85
C ASP A 772 -16.25 38.92 9.85
N ILE A 773 -16.02 38.27 8.70
CA ILE A 773 -14.99 37.24 8.51
C ILE A 773 -13.80 37.82 7.73
N PRO A 774 -12.78 38.37 8.41
CA PRO A 774 -11.62 38.95 7.75
C PRO A 774 -10.76 37.87 7.09
N ASP A 775 -9.95 38.27 6.09
CA ASP A 775 -9.09 37.34 5.33
C ASP A 775 -8.13 36.54 6.22
N TRP A 776 -7.66 37.14 7.31
CA TRP A 776 -6.75 36.48 8.25
C TRP A 776 -7.39 35.29 8.98
N ALA A 777 -8.72 35.31 9.16
CA ALA A 777 -9.47 34.25 9.83
C ALA A 777 -9.83 33.10 8.87
N ARG A 778 -9.88 33.38 7.56
CA ARG A 778 -10.17 32.40 6.51
C ARG A 778 -9.13 31.29 6.47
N ILE A 779 -9.53 30.10 6.02
CA ILE A 779 -8.61 29.00 5.73
C ILE A 779 -8.64 28.62 4.25
N SER A 780 -7.52 28.14 3.72
CA SER A 780 -7.38 27.69 2.33
C SER A 780 -6.84 26.25 2.27
N ASP A 781 -6.81 25.66 1.07
CA ASP A 781 -6.27 24.31 0.82
C ASP A 781 -6.80 23.18 1.73
N VAL A 782 -8.08 23.21 2.08
CA VAL A 782 -8.69 22.16 2.92
C VAL A 782 -8.65 20.80 2.21
N GLN A 783 -7.78 19.92 2.66
CA GLN A 783 -7.51 18.61 2.07
C GLN A 783 -7.66 17.49 3.11
N PRO A 784 -8.66 16.61 2.97
CA PRO A 784 -8.77 15.41 3.78
C PRO A 784 -7.78 14.31 3.33
N ILE A 785 -6.99 13.81 4.26
CA ILE A 785 -6.19 12.58 4.09
C ILE A 785 -6.87 11.44 4.85
N PHE A 786 -7.57 10.59 4.11
CA PHE A 786 -8.26 9.42 4.66
C PHE A 786 -7.28 8.36 5.14
N HIS A 787 -7.49 7.88 6.36
CA HIS A 787 -6.77 6.76 6.92
C HIS A 787 -7.16 5.47 6.18
N PRO A 788 -6.21 4.59 5.83
CA PRO A 788 -6.49 3.49 4.89
C PRO A 788 -7.34 2.37 5.49
N ASN A 789 -7.44 2.27 6.81
CA ASN A 789 -8.15 1.17 7.48
C ASN A 789 -9.16 1.64 8.53
N TRP A 790 -9.18 2.94 8.83
CA TRP A 790 -10.00 3.50 9.92
C TRP A 790 -10.87 4.62 9.36
N ARG A 791 -12.05 4.81 9.96
CA ARG A 791 -12.95 5.95 9.73
C ARG A 791 -12.40 7.22 10.38
N ARG A 792 -11.23 7.63 9.90
CA ARG A 792 -10.46 8.77 10.37
C ARG A 792 -9.88 9.47 9.16
N ALA A 793 -9.88 10.79 9.17
CA ALA A 793 -9.21 11.61 8.19
C ALA A 793 -8.39 12.68 8.91
N THR A 794 -7.22 12.99 8.38
CA THR A 794 -6.46 14.15 8.80
C THR A 794 -6.77 15.28 7.83
N LEU A 795 -7.42 16.33 8.29
CA LEU A 795 -7.57 17.55 7.53
C LEU A 795 -6.27 18.34 7.56
N TYR A 796 -5.82 18.73 6.37
CA TYR A 796 -4.78 19.74 6.19
C TYR A 796 -5.44 20.99 5.67
N TYR A 797 -5.08 22.15 6.20
CA TYR A 797 -5.53 23.44 5.69
C TYR A 797 -4.46 24.49 5.96
N SER A 798 -4.50 25.58 5.20
CA SER A 798 -3.56 26.70 5.28
C SER A 798 -4.25 27.88 5.98
N ARG A 799 -3.64 28.41 7.04
CA ARG A 799 -4.13 29.61 7.75
C ARG A 799 -3.00 30.55 8.13
N TRP A 800 -3.33 31.81 8.40
CA TRP A 800 -2.35 32.77 8.91
C TRP A 800 -1.89 32.39 10.33
N GLY A 801 -0.58 32.47 10.57
CA GLY A 801 0.02 32.18 11.88
C GLY A 801 0.14 33.41 12.79
N SER A 802 0.15 34.60 12.19
CA SER A 802 0.15 35.92 12.82
C SER A 802 -0.38 36.95 11.81
N MET A 803 -0.90 38.08 12.28
CA MET A 803 -1.42 39.18 11.44
C MET A 803 -0.35 39.80 10.52
N ASN A 804 0.93 39.57 10.81
CA ASN A 804 2.08 40.06 10.03
C ASN A 804 2.75 38.99 9.14
N ASP A 805 2.25 37.75 9.13
CA ASP A 805 2.81 36.71 8.26
C ASP A 805 2.48 37.05 6.79
N VAL A 806 3.38 36.70 5.85
CA VAL A 806 3.19 36.92 4.38
C VAL A 806 2.75 35.63 3.67
N VAL A 807 2.88 34.47 4.34
CA VAL A 807 2.50 33.15 3.83
C VAL A 807 1.66 32.40 4.86
N ARG A 808 0.56 31.78 4.42
CA ARG A 808 -0.27 30.91 5.26
C ARG A 808 0.50 29.64 5.67
N LYS A 809 0.42 29.25 6.94
CA LYS A 809 1.05 28.04 7.49
C LYS A 809 0.09 26.86 7.39
N SER A 810 0.64 25.70 7.03
CA SER A 810 -0.14 24.45 6.99
C SER A 810 -0.40 23.94 8.39
N VAL A 811 -1.67 23.76 8.71
CA VAL A 811 -2.18 23.20 9.96
C VAL A 811 -2.74 21.81 9.69
N LYS A 812 -2.52 20.91 10.67
CA LYS A 812 -2.91 19.51 10.63
C LYS A 812 -3.88 19.24 11.77
N GLU A 813 -5.07 18.75 11.44
CA GLU A 813 -6.13 18.43 12.39
C GLU A 813 -6.68 17.03 12.12
N VAL A 814 -6.95 16.25 13.17
CA VAL A 814 -7.46 14.88 13.04
C VAL A 814 -8.97 14.87 13.30
N MET A 815 -9.74 14.38 12.33
CA MET A 815 -11.18 14.15 12.46
C MET A 815 -11.50 12.66 12.44
N GLU A 816 -12.43 12.23 13.30
CA GLU A 816 -12.96 10.86 13.39
C GLU A 816 -14.48 10.86 13.19
N TRP A 817 -15.02 9.78 12.62
CA TRP A 817 -16.47 9.61 12.43
C TRP A 817 -16.96 8.19 12.65
#